data_AF-A0A365R3U7-F1
#
_entry.id   AF-A0A365R3U7-F1
#
_cell.length_a   1.000
_cell.length_b   1.000
_cell.length_c   1.000
_cell.angle_alpha   90.00
_cell.angle_beta   90.00
_cell.angle_gamma   90.00
#
_symmetry.space_group_name_H-M   'P 1'
#
loop_
_entity.id
_entity.type
_entity.pdbx_description
1 polymer ?
#
loop_
_entity_poly.entity_id
_entity_poly.type
_entity_poly.pdbx_seq_one_letter_code
_entity_poly.pdbx_strand_id
1 'polypeptide(L)'
;MTDNTNDSAGGSPFSDSAEQDVVRVTSRTDKDGASVGHFTLTPASDTRQKELLCDVRPIVPVIFLPGVMGSPLVNKETGDPIFFPPNTDGMLGDFGALPALLGMWFKGASTRETRYDPTKAVVTPLGPVRAGKVQKDDSEDQYVDEAEALRRGWGSVYRSSYQPMLAWLEEQLNEPRCMGKNKGAWIETDPDGKDWTLKPLLGTEPADYGATGVGEQGRGQAITEDSEVFKRFLKYRYRVYAIGYNWLQSNEQSAKDVIEGLTFTDKKSGKKARLMGINEIIAENDSGKAIILTHSMGGLVARMAVAMHGAEGLMHGVFHNVLPATGAPIAAKRFRTGGGNEGLLNGFINGALLGSNADEFVAVAANAPGPLELLPMPDYHDEKPWWIFSHLNGTPVMQLPRKGAVYQDVYANSKWFGLVPAESSSLLDPAGIVKDRLDDLGRGETVSENFTKLMEKVVEKQNAIRSKYHRKTYLSYGDGVLKQKNQVGPGSGHDSQKIEKGKKIGDLLAWGTIIWKGNVPPDVTEDELRAGRLLSDSHRGTVRIHLDSRNVTIEFEVQKQPVLPSGSDVPDPEKNGIVPGDGTVPVWSAEAPARCADGGPATGVQMMFDQGGYVHQESYNHPWARWALLYSIVQISQDAPEPKS
;
A
#
# COMPACT_ATOMS: atom_id res chain seq x y z
N MET A 1 15.10 87.56 18.24
CA MET A 1 14.60 87.19 19.57
C MET A 1 14.42 85.68 19.57
N THR A 2 15.20 85.00 20.41
CA THR A 2 15.01 83.67 21.05
C THR A 2 14.77 82.47 20.12
N ASP A 3 15.77 81.60 19.87
CA ASP A 3 16.31 80.50 20.72
C ASP A 3 15.21 79.49 21.13
N ASN A 4 15.30 78.14 21.04
CA ASN A 4 16.45 77.23 20.98
C ASN A 4 15.99 75.77 20.60
N THR A 5 16.88 75.07 19.90
CA THR A 5 17.24 73.60 19.89
C THR A 5 16.29 72.50 20.40
N ASN A 6 16.14 71.41 19.62
CA ASN A 6 16.88 70.14 19.83
C ASN A 6 16.53 69.01 18.83
N ASP A 7 17.56 68.22 18.55
CA ASP A 7 17.64 67.04 17.67
C ASP A 7 16.69 65.88 18.01
N SER A 8 16.21 65.20 16.96
CA SER A 8 16.11 63.74 16.95
C SER A 8 16.24 63.22 15.53
N ALA A 9 17.47 62.84 15.17
CA ALA A 9 17.70 61.90 14.09
C ALA A 9 17.05 60.55 14.45
N GLY A 10 16.27 60.01 13.52
CA GLY A 10 15.68 58.68 13.57
C GLY A 10 15.41 58.24 12.15
N GLY A 11 16.43 57.62 11.55
CA GLY A 11 16.48 57.27 10.13
C GLY A 11 15.34 56.39 9.65
N SER A 12 15.06 56.52 8.35
CA SER A 12 14.26 55.57 7.57
C SER A 12 14.74 54.13 7.86
N PRO A 13 13.84 53.16 8.06
CA PRO A 13 14.21 51.76 8.34
C PRO A 13 14.77 51.03 7.10
N PHE A 14 14.93 51.73 5.98
CA PHE A 14 15.50 51.18 4.76
C PHE A 14 16.95 51.67 4.65
N SER A 15 17.90 50.76 4.89
CA SER A 15 19.28 50.98 4.51
C SER A 15 19.38 51.06 2.99
N ASP A 16 20.18 52.01 2.48
CA ASP A 16 20.50 52.18 1.05
C ASP A 16 21.10 50.93 0.36
N SER A 17 21.37 49.86 1.12
CA SER A 17 21.78 48.56 0.60
C SER A 17 20.64 47.76 -0.05
N ALA A 18 19.37 48.04 0.27
CA ALA A 18 18.23 47.30 -0.27
C ALA A 18 17.87 47.70 -1.72
N GLU A 19 18.33 48.87 -2.19
CA GLU A 19 18.14 49.33 -3.57
C GLU A 19 19.03 48.59 -4.59
N GLN A 20 20.01 47.80 -4.13
CA GLN A 20 20.90 47.00 -4.98
C GLN A 20 20.59 45.50 -4.97
N ASP A 21 19.63 45.04 -4.17
CA ASP A 21 19.31 43.62 -4.07
C ASP A 21 18.51 43.15 -5.28
N VAL A 22 19.10 42.24 -6.05
CA VAL A 22 18.47 41.53 -7.17
C VAL A 22 17.19 40.83 -6.68
N VAL A 23 16.07 41.06 -7.36
CA VAL A 23 14.83 40.33 -7.12
C VAL A 23 14.92 38.97 -7.80
N ARG A 24 15.28 37.94 -7.04
CA ARG A 24 15.36 36.56 -7.53
C ARG A 24 14.03 35.85 -7.34
N VAL A 25 13.55 35.26 -8.43
CA VAL A 25 12.36 34.42 -8.44
C VAL A 25 12.78 33.03 -8.90
N THR A 26 12.48 32.00 -8.11
CA THR A 26 12.66 30.61 -8.52
C THR A 26 11.61 30.24 -9.56
N SER A 27 12.02 29.63 -10.67
CA SER A 27 11.05 29.15 -11.67
C SER A 27 10.22 28.01 -11.10
N ARG A 28 8.95 27.97 -11.51
CA ARG A 28 8.11 26.77 -11.45
C ARG A 28 8.15 26.08 -12.80
N THR A 29 7.51 24.94 -12.92
CA THR A 29 7.50 24.21 -14.20
C THR A 29 6.12 24.11 -14.74
N ASP A 30 5.97 24.57 -15.97
CA ASP A 30 4.73 24.48 -16.72
C ASP A 30 4.56 23.08 -17.31
N LYS A 31 3.37 22.81 -17.83
CA LYS A 31 2.89 21.54 -18.39
C LYS A 31 3.78 20.96 -19.50
N ASP A 32 4.52 21.80 -20.21
CA ASP A 32 5.45 21.44 -21.29
C ASP A 32 6.88 21.23 -20.79
N GLY A 33 7.11 21.38 -19.48
CA GLY A 33 8.42 21.30 -18.87
C GLY A 33 9.19 22.61 -18.84
N ALA A 34 8.64 23.71 -19.37
CA ALA A 34 9.30 25.01 -19.34
C ALA A 34 9.40 25.57 -17.92
N SER A 35 10.51 26.26 -17.64
CA SER A 35 10.65 27.07 -16.43
C SER A 35 9.84 28.36 -16.56
N VAL A 36 8.87 28.57 -15.66
CA VAL A 36 7.99 29.75 -15.65
C VAL A 36 8.15 30.50 -14.33
N GLY A 37 8.37 31.81 -14.41
CA GLY A 37 8.39 32.71 -13.25
C GLY A 37 7.15 33.59 -13.20
N HIS A 38 6.56 33.75 -12.02
CA HIS A 38 5.52 34.76 -11.80
C HIS A 38 6.17 35.99 -11.17
N PHE A 39 5.99 37.14 -11.83
CA PHE A 39 6.51 38.42 -11.35
C PHE A 39 5.35 39.33 -11.00
N THR A 40 5.31 39.84 -9.77
CA THR A 40 4.42 40.95 -9.43
C THR A 40 4.88 42.20 -10.19
N LEU A 41 3.93 42.90 -10.83
CA LEU A 41 4.21 44.18 -11.46
C LEU A 41 4.67 45.17 -10.38
N THR A 42 5.84 45.78 -10.60
CA THR A 42 6.44 46.75 -9.68
C THR A 42 6.24 48.18 -10.22
N PRO A 43 6.22 49.21 -9.36
CA PRO A 43 6.21 50.60 -9.82
C PRO A 43 7.38 50.89 -10.77
N ALA A 44 7.22 51.85 -11.67
CA ALA A 44 8.26 52.24 -12.63
C ALA A 44 9.56 52.73 -11.95
N SER A 45 9.50 53.11 -10.67
CA SER A 45 10.65 53.50 -9.86
C SER A 45 11.50 52.31 -9.39
N ASP A 46 10.99 51.08 -9.45
CA ASP A 46 11.74 49.87 -9.09
C ASP A 46 12.60 49.42 -10.29
N THR A 47 13.87 49.82 -10.28
CA THR A 47 14.87 49.52 -11.31
C THR A 47 15.72 48.29 -10.99
N ARG A 48 15.39 47.55 -9.92
CA ARG A 48 16.17 46.39 -9.50
C ARG A 48 16.16 45.31 -10.59
N GLN A 49 17.30 44.66 -10.78
CA GLN A 49 17.41 43.52 -11.68
C GLN A 49 16.50 42.38 -11.19
N LYS A 50 15.74 41.78 -12.11
CA LYS A 50 14.89 40.61 -11.83
C LYS A 50 15.53 39.38 -12.47
N GLU A 51 15.82 38.35 -11.68
CA GLU A 51 16.40 37.09 -12.16
C GLU A 51 15.38 35.97 -12.01
N LEU A 52 15.17 35.19 -13.09
CA LEU A 52 14.46 33.92 -13.05
C LEU A 52 15.48 32.79 -12.91
N LEU A 53 15.44 32.07 -11.80
CA LEU A 53 16.30 30.89 -11.61
C LEU A 53 15.60 29.69 -12.25
N CYS A 54 16.04 29.32 -13.46
CA CYS A 54 15.52 28.16 -14.18
C CYS A 54 16.20 26.87 -13.70
N ASP A 55 15.41 25.89 -13.27
CA ASP A 55 15.93 24.56 -12.97
C ASP A 55 16.12 23.75 -14.26
N VAL A 56 17.37 23.49 -14.61
CA VAL A 56 17.79 22.75 -15.82
C VAL A 56 18.16 21.30 -15.53
N ARG A 57 17.95 20.82 -14.29
CA ARG A 57 18.27 19.44 -13.91
C ARG A 57 17.38 18.46 -14.70
N PRO A 58 17.95 17.35 -15.21
CA PRO A 58 17.15 16.31 -15.84
C PRO A 58 16.18 15.68 -14.83
N ILE A 59 15.06 15.20 -15.37
CA ILE A 59 13.96 14.68 -14.55
C ILE A 59 14.10 13.17 -14.40
N VAL A 60 13.98 12.69 -13.17
CA VAL A 60 13.77 11.28 -12.85
C VAL A 60 12.32 11.12 -12.36
N PRO A 61 11.44 10.47 -13.14
CA PRO A 61 10.07 10.24 -12.71
C PRO A 61 10.01 9.30 -11.51
N VAL A 62 9.14 9.63 -10.56
CA VAL A 62 8.83 8.81 -9.39
C VAL A 62 7.36 8.43 -9.47
N ILE A 63 7.06 7.16 -9.71
CA ILE A 63 5.71 6.69 -10.03
C ILE A 63 5.15 5.87 -8.88
N PHE A 64 4.04 6.31 -8.32
CA PHE A 64 3.33 5.63 -7.24
C PHE A 64 2.24 4.68 -7.74
N LEU A 65 2.25 3.44 -7.26
CA LEU A 65 1.22 2.42 -7.48
C LEU A 65 0.47 2.13 -6.15
N PRO A 66 -0.86 2.35 -6.09
CA PRO A 66 -1.61 2.20 -4.85
C PRO A 66 -1.88 0.72 -4.47
N GLY A 67 -2.44 0.50 -3.29
CA GLY A 67 -2.89 -0.83 -2.84
C GLY A 67 -4.26 -1.26 -3.40
N VAL A 68 -4.75 -2.42 -2.97
CA VAL A 68 -6.13 -2.85 -3.29
C VAL A 68 -7.12 -1.80 -2.78
N MET A 69 -8.21 -1.57 -3.51
CA MET A 69 -9.16 -0.47 -3.24
C MET A 69 -8.51 0.93 -3.13
N GLY A 70 -7.28 1.09 -3.60
CA GLY A 70 -6.57 2.35 -3.59
C GLY A 70 -6.88 3.24 -4.78
N SER A 71 -7.69 2.78 -5.73
CA SER A 71 -8.09 3.51 -6.94
C SER A 71 -9.61 3.58 -7.07
N PRO A 72 -10.17 4.74 -7.49
CA PRO A 72 -11.57 4.85 -7.83
C PRO A 72 -11.88 4.09 -9.12
N LEU A 73 -12.97 3.33 -9.11
CA LEU A 73 -13.44 2.53 -10.24
C LEU A 73 -14.83 2.97 -10.68
N VAL A 74 -15.04 2.95 -12.00
CA VAL A 74 -16.34 3.19 -12.63
C VAL A 74 -16.68 2.06 -13.59
N ASN A 75 -17.96 1.90 -13.89
CA ASN A 75 -18.41 0.99 -14.92
C ASN A 75 -18.09 1.60 -16.29
N LYS A 76 -17.27 0.90 -17.10
CA LYS A 76 -16.79 1.38 -18.39
C LYS A 76 -17.90 1.50 -19.46
N GLU A 77 -19.03 0.86 -19.25
CA GLU A 77 -20.18 0.87 -20.17
C GLU A 77 -21.16 1.99 -19.82
N THR A 78 -21.53 2.12 -18.53
CA THR A 78 -22.55 3.08 -18.08
C THR A 78 -21.98 4.39 -17.53
N GLY A 79 -20.71 4.40 -17.10
CA GLY A 79 -20.09 5.51 -16.38
C GLY A 79 -20.50 5.62 -14.92
N ASP A 80 -21.23 4.64 -14.38
CA ASP A 80 -21.63 4.67 -12.97
C ASP A 80 -20.49 4.37 -12.01
N PRO A 81 -20.43 5.02 -10.83
CA PRO A 81 -19.47 4.70 -9.79
C PRO A 81 -19.58 3.23 -9.32
N ILE A 82 -18.50 2.47 -9.50
CA ILE A 82 -18.33 1.15 -8.86
C ILE A 82 -17.79 1.35 -7.45
N PHE A 83 -16.71 2.13 -7.33
CA PHE A 83 -16.04 2.36 -6.05
C PHE A 83 -15.32 3.71 -6.02
N PHE A 84 -15.57 4.49 -4.97
CA PHE A 84 -14.77 5.66 -4.61
C PHE A 84 -14.50 5.58 -3.09
N PRO A 85 -13.23 5.62 -2.67
CA PRO A 85 -12.92 5.66 -1.25
C PRO A 85 -13.57 6.86 -0.54
N PRO A 86 -14.07 6.71 0.71
CA PRO A 86 -14.58 7.84 1.48
C PRO A 86 -13.44 8.80 1.81
N ASN A 87 -13.57 10.08 1.50
CA ASN A 87 -12.55 11.05 1.92
C ASN A 87 -12.79 11.52 3.36
N THR A 88 -11.74 11.56 4.18
CA THR A 88 -11.84 11.75 5.64
C THR A 88 -11.52 13.17 6.14
N ASP A 89 -11.16 14.09 5.25
CA ASP A 89 -10.76 15.47 5.57
C ASP A 89 -11.87 16.50 5.24
N GLY A 90 -12.63 16.94 6.26
CA GLY A 90 -13.51 18.11 6.19
C GLY A 90 -14.78 18.04 7.06
N MET A 91 -15.36 19.20 7.41
CA MET A 91 -16.61 19.35 8.20
C MET A 91 -17.86 18.78 7.49
N LEU A 92 -17.75 18.49 6.20
CA LEU A 92 -18.74 17.82 5.34
C LEU A 92 -18.41 16.33 5.07
N GLY A 93 -17.25 15.86 5.55
CA GLY A 93 -16.79 14.46 5.42
C GLY A 93 -17.68 13.45 6.13
N ASP A 94 -18.40 13.89 7.17
CA ASP A 94 -19.37 13.07 7.89
C ASP A 94 -20.79 13.09 7.30
N PHE A 95 -21.16 14.09 6.48
CA PHE A 95 -22.58 14.33 6.16
C PHE A 95 -22.98 14.18 4.68
N GLY A 96 -22.06 14.35 3.71
CA GLY A 96 -22.43 14.39 2.28
C GLY A 96 -22.17 13.10 1.49
N ALA A 97 -20.97 12.51 1.64
CA ALA A 97 -20.56 11.28 0.94
C ALA A 97 -20.88 10.01 1.74
N LEU A 98 -20.98 10.15 3.07
CA LEU A 98 -21.30 9.07 4.00
C LEU A 98 -22.68 8.44 3.74
N PRO A 99 -23.78 9.19 3.49
CA PRO A 99 -25.10 8.60 3.29
C PRO A 99 -25.23 7.72 2.04
N ALA A 100 -24.54 8.07 0.94
CA ALA A 100 -24.52 7.27 -0.29
C ALA A 100 -23.68 5.98 -0.13
N LEU A 101 -22.60 6.02 0.65
CA LEU A 101 -21.80 4.86 1.03
C LEU A 101 -22.50 4.00 2.12
N LEU A 102 -23.25 4.60 3.04
CA LEU A 102 -24.08 3.91 4.02
C LEU A 102 -25.23 3.14 3.34
N GLY A 103 -25.86 3.73 2.32
CA GLY A 103 -26.81 3.01 1.45
C GLY A 103 -26.20 1.86 0.65
N MET A 104 -24.87 1.79 0.52
CA MET A 104 -24.14 0.64 -0.05
C MET A 104 -23.86 -0.46 0.97
N TRP A 105 -23.79 -0.12 2.25
CA TRP A 105 -23.56 -1.05 3.36
C TRP A 105 -24.77 -1.97 3.60
N PHE A 106 -25.97 -1.56 3.19
CA PHE A 106 -27.21 -2.36 3.30
C PHE A 106 -27.56 -3.14 2.02
N LYS A 107 -26.66 -3.21 1.02
CA LYS A 107 -26.92 -3.94 -0.23
C LYS A 107 -26.47 -5.40 -0.11
N GLY A 108 -27.39 -6.34 -0.38
CA GLY A 108 -27.13 -7.77 -0.30
C GLY A 108 -26.14 -8.30 -1.35
N ALA A 109 -25.72 -9.55 -1.18
CA ALA A 109 -24.69 -10.23 -1.97
C ALA A 109 -24.84 -10.08 -3.49
N SER A 110 -26.04 -10.34 -4.05
CA SER A 110 -26.32 -10.21 -5.49
C SER A 110 -26.07 -8.79 -6.03
N THR A 111 -26.46 -7.74 -5.29
CA THR A 111 -26.21 -6.36 -5.74
C THR A 111 -24.73 -6.00 -5.71
N ARG A 112 -23.97 -6.55 -4.75
CA ARG A 112 -22.53 -6.36 -4.65
C ARG A 112 -21.81 -7.05 -5.81
N GLU A 113 -22.16 -8.29 -6.10
CA GLU A 113 -21.62 -9.05 -7.24
C GLU A 113 -21.79 -8.28 -8.56
N THR A 114 -23.01 -7.85 -8.89
CA THR A 114 -23.29 -7.09 -10.12
C THR A 114 -22.50 -5.79 -10.20
N ARG A 115 -22.27 -5.13 -9.05
CA ARG A 115 -21.56 -3.86 -9.00
C ARG A 115 -20.05 -4.02 -9.18
N TYR A 116 -19.46 -4.99 -8.52
CA TYR A 116 -18.00 -5.20 -8.47
C TYR A 116 -17.54 -6.22 -9.52
N ASP A 117 -18.15 -6.20 -10.71
CA ASP A 117 -17.74 -7.04 -11.83
C ASP A 117 -16.41 -6.54 -12.42
N PRO A 118 -15.30 -7.30 -12.31
CA PRO A 118 -14.00 -6.88 -12.83
C PRO A 118 -13.99 -6.64 -14.33
N THR A 119 -14.89 -7.30 -15.09
CA THR A 119 -14.94 -7.17 -16.54
C THR A 119 -15.53 -5.83 -16.99
N LYS A 120 -16.34 -5.19 -16.14
CA LYS A 120 -16.98 -3.90 -16.39
C LYS A 120 -16.25 -2.74 -15.71
N ALA A 121 -15.37 -3.02 -14.75
CA ALA A 121 -14.64 -1.99 -14.03
C ALA A 121 -13.50 -1.38 -14.86
N VAL A 122 -13.33 -0.06 -14.72
CA VAL A 122 -12.18 0.69 -15.22
C VAL A 122 -11.79 1.75 -14.20
N VAL A 123 -10.49 1.98 -14.02
CA VAL A 123 -10.00 3.09 -13.19
C VAL A 123 -10.28 4.43 -13.86
N THR A 124 -10.67 5.43 -13.06
CA THR A 124 -10.84 6.80 -13.54
C THR A 124 -9.70 7.69 -13.03
N PRO A 125 -9.02 8.45 -13.90
CA PRO A 125 -8.09 9.50 -13.46
C PRO A 125 -8.80 10.79 -13.04
N LEU A 126 -10.14 10.85 -13.15
CA LEU A 126 -10.95 12.04 -12.85
C LEU A 126 -11.49 12.05 -11.41
N GLY A 127 -10.86 11.30 -10.50
CA GLY A 127 -11.19 11.38 -9.08
C GLY A 127 -10.80 12.73 -8.47
N PRO A 128 -11.24 13.00 -7.23
CA PRO A 128 -10.97 14.26 -6.56
C PRO A 128 -9.46 14.44 -6.32
N VAL A 129 -8.97 15.64 -6.61
CA VAL A 129 -7.58 16.04 -6.37
C VAL A 129 -7.57 17.16 -5.33
N ARG A 130 -6.57 17.14 -4.46
CA ARG A 130 -6.24 18.26 -3.57
C ARG A 130 -4.73 18.41 -3.54
N ALA A 131 -4.22 19.37 -4.31
CA ALA A 131 -2.80 19.65 -4.39
C ALA A 131 -2.48 20.81 -3.44
N GLY A 132 -1.86 20.54 -2.29
CA GLY A 132 -1.55 21.56 -1.29
C GLY A 132 -1.46 21.01 0.14
N LYS A 133 -0.75 21.73 1.01
CA LYS A 133 -0.60 21.33 2.41
C LYS A 133 -1.94 21.45 3.14
N VAL A 134 -2.25 20.46 3.98
CA VAL A 134 -3.45 20.45 4.83
C VAL A 134 -2.98 20.56 6.28
N GLN A 135 -2.30 21.64 6.63
CA GLN A 135 -2.15 22.04 8.02
C GLN A 135 -2.70 23.45 8.20
N LYS A 136 -3.06 23.77 9.45
CA LYS A 136 -3.85 24.94 9.81
C LYS A 136 -3.16 26.28 9.50
N ASP A 137 -1.86 26.27 9.21
CA ASP A 137 -1.03 27.47 9.09
C ASP A 137 -0.04 27.43 7.90
N ASP A 138 -0.21 26.49 6.95
CA ASP A 138 0.67 26.41 5.78
C ASP A 138 0.34 27.47 4.72
N SER A 139 1.37 28.05 4.08
CA SER A 139 1.20 28.97 2.95
C SER A 139 0.60 28.24 1.74
N GLU A 140 -0.15 28.95 0.90
CA GLU A 140 -0.69 28.44 -0.39
C GLU A 140 0.40 28.16 -1.45
N ASP A 141 1.66 27.97 -1.05
CA ASP A 141 2.73 27.60 -1.98
C ASP A 141 2.58 26.13 -2.39
N GLN A 142 1.66 25.88 -3.32
CA GLN A 142 1.46 24.59 -3.95
C GLN A 142 2.64 24.28 -4.87
N TYR A 143 3.39 23.20 -4.63
CA TYR A 143 4.46 22.72 -5.53
C TYR A 143 3.93 22.22 -6.87
N VAL A 144 2.72 21.66 -6.85
CA VAL A 144 1.98 21.14 -7.99
C VAL A 144 0.58 21.71 -7.88
N ASP A 145 0.07 22.34 -8.93
CA ASP A 145 -1.34 22.76 -8.96
C ASP A 145 -2.25 21.56 -9.22
N GLU A 146 -3.56 21.72 -8.97
CA GLU A 146 -4.51 20.61 -9.10
C GLU A 146 -4.65 20.09 -10.54
N ALA A 147 -4.46 20.93 -11.56
CA ALA A 147 -4.55 20.52 -12.95
C ALA A 147 -3.35 19.64 -13.34
N GLU A 148 -2.16 20.02 -12.90
CA GLU A 148 -0.94 19.25 -13.09
C GLU A 148 -0.97 17.96 -12.26
N ALA A 149 -1.44 18.00 -11.01
CA ALA A 149 -1.63 16.79 -10.20
C ALA A 149 -2.61 15.82 -10.87
N LEU A 150 -3.70 16.32 -11.46
CA LEU A 150 -4.64 15.52 -12.25
C LEU A 150 -3.96 14.91 -13.49
N ARG A 151 -3.16 15.70 -14.23
CA ARG A 151 -2.40 15.23 -15.41
C ARG A 151 -1.38 14.14 -15.04
N ARG A 152 -0.71 14.29 -13.89
CA ARG A 152 0.21 13.29 -13.32
C ARG A 152 -0.49 12.09 -12.70
N GLY A 153 -1.81 12.00 -12.83
CA GLY A 153 -2.61 10.84 -12.45
C GLY A 153 -3.03 10.79 -10.98
N TRP A 154 -2.85 11.85 -10.20
CA TRP A 154 -3.20 11.84 -8.77
C TRP A 154 -4.70 11.64 -8.51
N GLY A 155 -5.56 12.01 -9.48
CA GLY A 155 -6.99 11.71 -9.44
C GLY A 155 -7.33 10.23 -9.63
N SER A 156 -6.37 9.38 -9.97
CA SER A 156 -6.55 7.92 -10.10
C SER A 156 -6.28 7.13 -8.81
N VAL A 157 -5.97 7.81 -7.71
CA VAL A 157 -5.68 7.19 -6.41
C VAL A 157 -6.52 7.78 -5.29
N TYR A 158 -6.65 7.05 -4.19
CA TYR A 158 -7.39 7.49 -3.00
C TYR A 158 -6.78 8.78 -2.43
N ARG A 159 -7.53 9.87 -2.60
CA ARG A 159 -7.14 11.22 -2.19
C ARG A 159 -6.64 11.29 -0.75
N SER A 160 -7.47 10.99 0.24
CA SER A 160 -7.09 11.20 1.65
C SER A 160 -5.94 10.31 2.11
N SER A 161 -5.76 9.12 1.51
CA SER A 161 -4.70 8.20 1.93
C SER A 161 -3.35 8.42 1.23
N TYR A 162 -3.35 8.88 -0.03
CA TYR A 162 -2.12 8.91 -0.82
C TYR A 162 -1.69 10.30 -1.24
N GLN A 163 -2.61 11.20 -1.65
CA GLN A 163 -2.22 12.50 -2.18
C GLN A 163 -1.43 13.39 -1.20
N PRO A 164 -1.69 13.39 0.13
CA PRO A 164 -0.84 14.10 1.08
C PRO A 164 0.62 13.61 1.06
N MET A 165 0.84 12.30 0.93
CA MET A 165 2.19 11.74 0.81
C MET A 165 2.83 12.10 -0.53
N LEU A 166 2.08 12.09 -1.64
CA LEU A 166 2.60 12.47 -2.96
C LEU A 166 3.06 13.93 -2.97
N ALA A 167 2.27 14.83 -2.38
CA ALA A 167 2.60 16.25 -2.24
C ALA A 167 3.84 16.46 -1.35
N TRP A 168 3.86 15.82 -0.18
CA TRP A 168 5.02 15.85 0.71
C TRP A 168 6.28 15.33 0.02
N LEU A 169 6.18 14.25 -0.75
CA LEU A 169 7.30 13.65 -1.44
C LEU A 169 7.83 14.55 -2.56
N GLU A 170 6.96 15.15 -3.38
CA GLU A 170 7.37 16.11 -4.42
C GLU A 170 8.18 17.25 -3.80
N GLU A 171 7.73 17.80 -2.67
CA GLU A 171 8.45 18.86 -1.93
C GLU A 171 9.82 18.36 -1.45
N GLN A 172 9.86 17.24 -0.72
CA GLN A 172 11.12 16.76 -0.13
C GLN A 172 12.17 16.44 -1.19
N LEU A 173 11.77 15.84 -2.31
CA LEU A 173 12.71 15.44 -3.37
C LEU A 173 13.26 16.64 -4.16
N ASN A 174 12.50 17.74 -4.26
CA ASN A 174 12.88 18.87 -5.11
C ASN A 174 13.42 20.07 -4.33
N GLU A 175 13.25 20.11 -3.00
CA GLU A 175 13.83 21.14 -2.14
C GLU A 175 14.77 20.64 -1.03
N PRO A 176 15.74 19.76 -1.34
CA PRO A 176 16.70 19.30 -0.34
C PRO A 176 17.66 20.41 0.13
N ARG A 177 17.81 21.48 -0.66
CA ARG A 177 18.65 22.64 -0.36
C ARG A 177 17.94 23.96 -0.66
N CYS A 178 18.27 25.00 0.12
CA CYS A 178 17.96 26.39 -0.17
C CYS A 178 19.24 27.23 -0.04
N MET A 179 19.56 28.02 -1.07
CA MET A 179 20.78 28.85 -1.14
C MET A 179 22.06 28.07 -0.76
N GLY A 180 22.18 26.84 -1.27
CA GLY A 180 23.35 25.96 -1.03
C GLY A 180 23.37 25.24 0.31
N LYS A 181 22.44 25.53 1.23
CA LYS A 181 22.34 24.87 2.54
C LYS A 181 21.24 23.81 2.53
N ASN A 182 21.50 22.65 3.13
CA ASN A 182 20.47 21.62 3.33
C ASN A 182 19.34 22.16 4.24
N LYS A 183 18.11 21.66 4.08
CA LYS A 183 16.94 22.04 4.91
C LYS A 183 15.95 20.88 5.06
N GLY A 184 14.90 21.04 5.87
CA GLY A 184 13.78 20.09 5.94
C GLY A 184 14.19 18.71 6.44
N ALA A 185 13.49 17.66 5.97
CA ALA A 185 13.69 16.25 6.38
C ALA A 185 15.15 15.77 6.32
N TRP A 186 15.97 16.44 5.50
CA TRP A 186 17.37 16.12 5.25
C TRP A 186 18.28 16.41 6.44
N ILE A 187 18.04 17.48 7.20
CA ILE A 187 18.86 17.92 8.35
C ILE A 187 18.06 18.23 9.62
N GLU A 188 16.75 18.43 9.50
CA GLU A 188 15.86 18.71 10.61
C GLU A 188 15.36 17.42 11.26
N THR A 189 15.08 17.52 12.55
CA THR A 189 14.48 16.46 13.37
C THR A 189 13.13 16.95 13.86
N ASP A 190 12.18 16.04 14.07
CA ASP A 190 10.98 16.35 14.85
C ASP A 190 11.20 15.86 16.28
N PRO A 191 11.36 16.76 17.27
CA PRO A 191 11.57 16.36 18.65
C PRO A 191 10.43 15.51 19.19
N ASP A 192 9.20 15.62 18.67
CA ASP A 192 8.03 14.86 19.09
C ASP A 192 7.82 13.53 18.36
N GLY A 193 8.62 13.28 17.31
CA GLY A 193 8.57 12.05 16.54
C GLY A 193 7.18 11.74 15.98
N LYS A 194 6.41 12.78 15.65
CA LYS A 194 5.01 12.68 15.23
C LYS A 194 4.89 12.83 13.72
N ASP A 195 5.44 13.92 13.20
CA ASP A 195 5.29 14.35 11.82
C ASP A 195 6.58 14.07 11.01
N TRP A 196 7.74 13.99 11.69
CA TRP A 196 9.01 13.51 11.15
C TRP A 196 9.78 12.66 12.20
N THR A 197 10.99 12.19 11.85
CA THR A 197 11.81 11.33 12.70
C THR A 197 12.65 12.13 13.71
N LEU A 198 13.05 11.49 14.80
CA LEU A 198 13.86 12.06 15.88
C LEU A 198 15.31 12.34 15.47
N LYS A 199 15.77 11.70 14.39
CA LYS A 199 17.06 11.95 13.74
C LYS A 199 16.81 12.34 12.28
N PRO A 200 17.68 13.20 11.68
CA PRO A 200 17.50 13.63 10.31
C PRO A 200 17.78 12.49 9.31
N LEU A 201 17.55 12.71 8.02
CA LEU A 201 17.98 11.74 7.00
C LEU A 201 19.52 11.65 6.93
N LEU A 202 20.18 12.80 6.81
CA LEU A 202 21.63 12.84 6.62
C LEU A 202 22.37 12.54 7.92
N GLY A 203 23.37 11.66 7.85
CA GLY A 203 24.16 11.24 9.00
C GLY A 203 23.49 10.22 9.92
N THR A 204 22.26 9.76 9.61
CA THR A 204 21.61 8.69 10.37
C THR A 204 21.85 7.33 9.72
N GLU A 205 22.26 6.35 10.53
CA GLU A 205 22.44 4.98 10.08
C GLU A 205 21.09 4.34 9.73
N PRO A 206 20.94 3.66 8.58
CA PRO A 206 19.69 3.01 8.18
C PRO A 206 19.16 2.03 9.23
N ALA A 207 20.06 1.40 9.98
CA ALA A 207 19.71 0.50 11.06
C ALA A 207 18.85 1.20 12.13
N ASP A 208 19.01 2.50 12.38
CA ASP A 208 18.22 3.23 13.37
C ASP A 208 16.72 3.24 13.05
N TYR A 209 16.37 3.13 11.76
CA TYR A 209 14.99 3.06 11.26
C TYR A 209 14.65 1.71 10.62
N GLY A 210 15.24 0.65 11.16
CA GLY A 210 14.82 -0.72 10.88
C GLY A 210 15.58 -1.42 9.75
N ALA A 211 16.58 -0.80 9.13
CA ALA A 211 17.35 -1.52 8.10
C ALA A 211 17.97 -2.78 8.67
N THR A 212 17.64 -3.91 8.03
CA THR A 212 18.14 -5.23 8.37
C THR A 212 19.49 -5.47 7.67
N GLY A 213 20.20 -6.53 8.06
CA GLY A 213 21.40 -6.97 7.33
C GLY A 213 21.09 -7.74 6.04
N VAL A 214 19.83 -7.76 5.62
CA VAL A 214 19.33 -8.64 4.56
C VAL A 214 19.35 -7.91 3.21
N GLY A 215 20.07 -8.48 2.23
CA GLY A 215 20.22 -7.98 0.86
C GLY A 215 21.65 -8.15 0.34
N GLU A 216 21.87 -7.90 -0.96
CA GLU A 216 23.21 -8.00 -1.59
C GLU A 216 24.24 -6.99 -1.01
N GLN A 217 23.79 -5.94 -0.29
CA GLN A 217 24.64 -4.84 0.20
C GLN A 217 24.75 -4.69 1.73
N GLY A 218 24.25 -5.63 2.54
CA GLY A 218 24.29 -5.51 4.01
C GLY A 218 23.46 -4.33 4.56
N ARG A 219 23.75 -3.85 5.78
CA ARG A 219 22.95 -2.83 6.52
C ARG A 219 22.88 -1.43 5.88
N GLY A 220 23.42 -1.23 4.68
CA GLY A 220 23.61 0.10 4.09
C GLY A 220 24.56 0.97 4.91
N GLN A 221 24.74 2.22 4.48
CA GLN A 221 25.53 3.21 5.20
C GLN A 221 24.74 4.51 5.29
N ALA A 222 24.97 5.28 6.35
CA ALA A 222 24.43 6.63 6.45
C ALA A 222 24.75 7.46 5.20
N ILE A 223 23.73 8.16 4.67
CA ILE A 223 23.93 9.14 3.62
C ILE A 223 24.46 10.41 4.27
N THR A 224 25.62 10.90 3.84
CA THR A 224 26.21 12.15 4.35
C THR A 224 26.06 13.28 3.33
N GLU A 225 26.19 14.53 3.79
CA GLU A 225 26.12 15.71 2.91
C GLU A 225 27.14 15.66 1.76
N ASP A 226 28.31 15.07 2.02
CA ASP A 226 29.43 14.95 1.08
C ASP A 226 29.46 13.61 0.32
N SER A 227 28.53 12.70 0.62
CA SER A 227 28.49 11.40 -0.05
C SER A 227 28.18 11.56 -1.54
N GLU A 228 28.85 10.78 -2.38
CA GLU A 228 28.65 10.82 -3.83
C GLU A 228 27.20 10.46 -4.22
N VAL A 229 26.55 9.58 -3.45
CA VAL A 229 25.14 9.24 -3.65
C VAL A 229 24.24 10.47 -3.45
N PHE A 230 24.46 11.27 -2.41
CA PHE A 230 23.65 12.47 -2.17
C PHE A 230 23.96 13.57 -3.18
N LYS A 231 25.25 13.81 -3.48
CA LYS A 231 25.64 14.76 -4.53
C LYS A 231 25.01 14.42 -5.87
N ARG A 232 24.96 13.14 -6.22
CA ARG A 232 24.32 12.66 -7.45
C ARG A 232 22.81 12.85 -7.41
N PHE A 233 22.15 12.50 -6.31
CA PHE A 233 20.72 12.76 -6.10
C PHE A 233 20.36 14.24 -6.36
N LEU A 234 21.16 15.18 -5.85
CA LEU A 234 20.94 16.62 -6.02
C LEU A 234 21.01 17.11 -7.48
N LYS A 235 21.65 16.35 -8.39
CA LYS A 235 21.79 16.70 -9.81
C LYS A 235 20.50 16.49 -10.61
N TYR A 236 19.49 15.83 -10.02
CA TYR A 236 18.21 15.57 -10.69
C TYR A 236 17.09 16.37 -10.06
N ARG A 237 16.02 16.46 -10.84
CA ARG A 237 14.70 16.80 -10.36
C ARG A 237 13.82 15.56 -10.34
N TYR A 238 12.90 15.45 -9.40
CA TYR A 238 12.01 14.30 -9.29
C TYR A 238 10.57 14.74 -9.50
N ARG A 239 9.87 14.15 -10.46
CA ARG A 239 8.44 14.42 -10.66
C ARG A 239 7.62 13.24 -10.16
N VAL A 240 6.69 13.49 -9.24
CA VAL A 240 5.85 12.48 -8.62
C VAL A 240 4.57 12.28 -9.42
N TYR A 241 4.41 11.07 -9.92
CA TYR A 241 3.23 10.57 -10.65
C TYR A 241 2.49 9.53 -9.82
N ALA A 242 1.24 9.27 -10.19
CA ALA A 242 0.48 8.15 -9.64
C ALA A 242 -0.28 7.43 -10.76
N ILE A 243 -0.25 6.10 -10.74
CA ILE A 243 -1.01 5.26 -11.67
C ILE A 243 -1.92 4.34 -10.88
N GLY A 244 -3.19 4.73 -10.80
CA GLY A 244 -4.25 3.86 -10.34
C GLY A 244 -4.55 2.75 -11.32
N TYR A 245 -5.12 1.65 -10.84
CA TYR A 245 -5.45 0.47 -11.65
C TYR A 245 -6.76 -0.15 -11.22
N ASN A 246 -7.31 -1.02 -12.07
CA ASN A 246 -8.47 -1.83 -11.73
C ASN A 246 -8.06 -2.92 -10.74
N TRP A 247 -8.23 -2.66 -9.45
CA TRP A 247 -7.83 -3.60 -8.40
C TRP A 247 -8.74 -4.84 -8.28
N LEU A 248 -9.83 -4.96 -9.07
CA LEU A 248 -10.67 -6.16 -9.13
C LEU A 248 -10.11 -7.19 -10.12
N GLN A 249 -9.47 -6.76 -11.20
CA GLN A 249 -8.87 -7.67 -12.19
C GLN A 249 -7.55 -8.25 -11.66
N SER A 250 -7.00 -9.26 -12.36
CA SER A 250 -5.71 -9.83 -12.00
C SER A 250 -4.61 -8.77 -11.98
N ASN A 251 -3.71 -8.86 -11.01
CA ASN A 251 -2.58 -7.93 -10.90
C ASN A 251 -1.65 -8.01 -12.12
N GLU A 252 -1.66 -9.11 -12.86
CA GLU A 252 -0.90 -9.27 -14.11
C GLU A 252 -1.50 -8.43 -15.25
N GLN A 253 -2.83 -8.36 -15.36
CA GLN A 253 -3.47 -7.44 -16.32
C GLN A 253 -3.28 -5.99 -15.87
N SER A 254 -3.41 -5.72 -14.57
CA SER A 254 -3.10 -4.39 -14.02
C SER A 254 -1.63 -3.99 -14.26
N ALA A 255 -0.69 -4.94 -14.22
CA ALA A 255 0.71 -4.70 -14.54
C ALA A 255 0.88 -4.22 -15.98
N LYS A 256 0.19 -4.86 -16.94
CA LYS A 256 0.17 -4.40 -18.33
C LYS A 256 -0.44 -3.01 -18.45
N ASP A 257 -1.59 -2.77 -17.81
CA ASP A 257 -2.28 -1.48 -17.86
C ASP A 257 -1.44 -0.33 -17.27
N VAL A 258 -0.67 -0.57 -16.19
CA VAL A 258 0.20 0.48 -15.63
C VAL A 258 1.44 0.75 -16.49
N ILE A 259 1.92 -0.24 -17.26
CA ILE A 259 3.01 -0.05 -18.22
C ILE A 259 2.53 0.78 -19.42
N GLU A 260 1.37 0.43 -19.98
CA GLU A 260 0.84 0.99 -21.22
C GLU A 260 0.05 2.29 -21.03
N GLY A 261 -0.57 2.46 -19.86
CA GLY A 261 -1.55 3.52 -19.60
C GLY A 261 -2.87 3.28 -20.33
N LEU A 262 -3.87 4.10 -20.02
CA LEU A 262 -5.20 3.97 -20.62
C LEU A 262 -5.87 5.30 -20.86
N THR A 263 -6.80 5.32 -21.82
CA THR A 263 -7.66 6.47 -22.07
C THR A 263 -9.03 6.20 -21.46
N PHE A 264 -9.33 6.89 -20.37
CA PHE A 264 -10.64 6.87 -19.75
C PHE A 264 -11.60 7.77 -20.52
N THR A 265 -12.84 7.29 -20.74
CA THR A 265 -13.93 8.12 -21.28
C THR A 265 -15.07 8.10 -20.27
N ASP A 266 -15.38 9.27 -19.70
CA ASP A 266 -16.56 9.44 -18.87
C ASP A 266 -17.81 9.32 -19.75
N LYS A 267 -18.60 8.27 -19.54
CA LYS A 267 -19.82 8.01 -20.32
C LYS A 267 -20.92 9.02 -20.08
N LYS A 268 -20.91 9.72 -18.94
CA LYS A 268 -21.93 10.71 -18.59
C LYS A 268 -21.65 12.06 -19.23
N SER A 269 -20.39 12.49 -19.23
CA SER A 269 -19.99 13.80 -19.77
C SER A 269 -19.38 13.75 -21.18
N GLY A 270 -18.96 12.58 -21.65
CA GLY A 270 -18.19 12.41 -22.89
C GLY A 270 -16.71 12.84 -22.76
N LYS A 271 -16.30 13.34 -21.58
CA LYS A 271 -14.92 13.80 -21.34
C LYS A 271 -13.96 12.63 -21.43
N LYS A 272 -12.90 12.80 -22.23
CA LYS A 272 -11.77 11.87 -22.30
C LYS A 272 -10.64 12.35 -21.40
N ALA A 273 -9.99 11.43 -20.71
CA ALA A 273 -8.84 11.69 -19.87
C ALA A 273 -7.80 10.58 -20.07
N ARG A 274 -6.55 10.98 -20.30
CA ARG A 274 -5.43 10.04 -20.40
C ARG A 274 -4.86 9.80 -19.01
N LEU A 275 -4.79 8.54 -18.60
CA LEU A 275 -3.95 8.09 -17.50
C LEU A 275 -2.67 7.53 -18.11
N MET A 276 -1.57 8.27 -17.96
CA MET A 276 -0.29 7.87 -18.55
C MET A 276 0.23 6.59 -17.90
N GLY A 277 0.80 5.71 -18.70
CA GLY A 277 1.54 4.53 -18.24
C GLY A 277 3.01 4.86 -17.98
N ILE A 278 3.75 3.89 -17.45
CA ILE A 278 5.20 4.01 -17.20
C ILE A 278 5.95 4.40 -18.49
N ASN A 279 5.61 3.79 -19.64
CA ASN A 279 6.27 4.11 -20.91
C ASN A 279 6.09 5.58 -21.32
N GLU A 280 4.87 6.09 -21.19
CA GLU A 280 4.54 7.47 -21.57
C GLU A 280 5.17 8.49 -20.62
N ILE A 281 5.17 8.19 -19.30
CA ILE A 281 5.82 9.02 -18.28
C ILE A 281 7.34 9.07 -18.50
N ILE A 282 7.97 7.93 -18.84
CA ILE A 282 9.39 7.91 -19.16
C ILE A 282 9.69 8.78 -20.39
N ALA A 283 8.88 8.64 -21.44
CA ALA A 283 9.05 9.34 -22.70
C ALA A 283 8.87 10.86 -22.57
N GLU A 284 7.85 11.34 -21.85
CA GLU A 284 7.64 12.78 -21.69
C GLU A 284 8.76 13.48 -20.89
N ASN A 285 9.49 12.72 -20.06
CA ASN A 285 10.56 13.24 -19.21
C ASN A 285 11.96 12.96 -19.77
N ASP A 286 12.08 12.30 -20.93
CA ASP A 286 13.35 11.88 -21.56
C ASP A 286 14.32 11.19 -20.57
N SER A 287 13.75 10.35 -19.70
CA SER A 287 14.45 9.82 -18.52
C SER A 287 15.03 8.42 -18.73
N GLY A 288 14.57 7.70 -19.75
CA GLY A 288 14.87 6.30 -20.02
C GLY A 288 14.26 5.29 -19.03
N LYS A 289 14.12 5.66 -17.75
CA LYS A 289 13.59 4.82 -16.66
C LYS A 289 12.90 5.68 -15.60
N ALA A 290 12.07 5.03 -14.78
CA ALA A 290 11.42 5.64 -13.62
C ALA A 290 11.78 4.93 -12.31
N ILE A 291 11.61 5.63 -11.18
CA ILE A 291 11.61 5.02 -9.85
C ILE A 291 10.16 4.61 -9.52
N ILE A 292 9.93 3.36 -9.14
CA ILE A 292 8.59 2.88 -8.80
C ILE A 292 8.43 2.80 -7.29
N LEU A 293 7.35 3.38 -6.77
CA LEU A 293 6.92 3.30 -5.39
C LEU A 293 5.62 2.52 -5.32
N THR A 294 5.47 1.62 -4.35
CA THR A 294 4.22 0.86 -4.22
C THR A 294 3.68 0.90 -2.81
N HIS A 295 2.35 0.77 -2.70
CA HIS A 295 1.67 0.45 -1.45
C HIS A 295 0.98 -0.92 -1.57
N SER A 296 1.14 -1.79 -0.57
CA SER A 296 0.35 -3.03 -0.47
C SER A 296 0.36 -3.87 -1.76
N MET A 297 -0.81 -4.27 -2.27
CA MET A 297 -1.00 -5.03 -3.51
C MET A 297 -0.39 -4.36 -4.76
N GLY A 298 -0.15 -3.05 -4.75
CA GLY A 298 0.61 -2.38 -5.83
C GLY A 298 2.02 -2.96 -5.99
N GLY A 299 2.59 -3.54 -4.93
CA GLY A 299 3.85 -4.28 -5.03
C GLY A 299 3.72 -5.60 -5.79
N LEU A 300 2.56 -6.27 -5.76
CA LEU A 300 2.30 -7.45 -6.60
C LEU A 300 2.17 -7.04 -8.07
N VAL A 301 1.49 -5.92 -8.35
CA VAL A 301 1.42 -5.33 -9.70
C VAL A 301 2.82 -5.05 -10.24
N ALA A 302 3.68 -4.38 -9.48
CA ALA A 302 5.06 -4.09 -9.89
C ALA A 302 5.89 -5.38 -10.09
N ARG A 303 5.75 -6.38 -9.21
CA ARG A 303 6.43 -7.68 -9.37
C ARG A 303 5.97 -8.43 -10.61
N MET A 304 4.67 -8.42 -10.92
CA MET A 304 4.15 -9.03 -12.14
C MET A 304 4.56 -8.24 -13.40
N ALA A 305 4.65 -6.91 -13.33
CA ALA A 305 5.20 -6.10 -14.41
C ALA A 305 6.64 -6.53 -14.78
N VAL A 306 7.48 -6.75 -13.77
CA VAL A 306 8.85 -7.25 -13.96
C VAL A 306 8.85 -8.70 -14.45
N ALA A 307 8.17 -9.61 -13.74
CA ALA A 307 8.28 -11.05 -13.94
C ALA A 307 7.54 -11.57 -15.19
N MET A 308 6.50 -10.87 -15.66
CA MET A 308 5.60 -11.35 -16.71
C MET A 308 5.55 -10.42 -17.93
N HIS A 309 5.87 -9.13 -17.77
CA HIS A 309 5.80 -8.14 -18.85
C HIS A 309 7.15 -7.48 -19.17
N GLY A 310 8.26 -7.98 -18.60
CA GLY A 310 9.62 -7.53 -18.95
C GLY A 310 9.94 -6.09 -18.53
N ALA A 311 9.22 -5.53 -17.54
CA ALA A 311 9.34 -4.13 -17.16
C ALA A 311 10.63 -3.77 -16.40
N GLU A 312 11.53 -4.73 -16.14
CA GLU A 312 12.84 -4.52 -15.49
C GLU A 312 13.64 -3.37 -16.12
N GLY A 313 13.59 -3.25 -17.46
CA GLY A 313 14.30 -2.22 -18.21
C GLY A 313 13.72 -0.81 -18.06
N LEU A 314 12.49 -0.68 -17.56
CA LEU A 314 11.78 0.59 -17.39
C LEU A 314 12.00 1.21 -16.00
N MET A 315 12.69 0.48 -15.09
CA MET A 315 12.80 0.86 -13.69
C MET A 315 14.27 1.09 -13.30
N HIS A 316 14.54 2.20 -12.61
CA HIS A 316 15.80 2.39 -11.89
C HIS A 316 15.86 1.53 -10.63
N GLY A 317 14.72 1.38 -9.98
CA GLY A 317 14.55 0.68 -8.71
C GLY A 317 13.09 0.70 -8.27
N VAL A 318 12.77 -0.16 -7.30
CA VAL A 318 11.43 -0.25 -6.72
C VAL A 318 11.54 -0.10 -5.21
N PHE A 319 10.73 0.77 -4.63
CA PHE A 319 10.47 0.81 -3.19
C PHE A 319 9.07 0.28 -2.91
N HIS A 320 9.00 -0.80 -2.16
CA HIS A 320 7.76 -1.38 -1.69
C HIS A 320 7.49 -0.93 -0.24
N ASN A 321 6.26 -0.53 0.04
CA ASN A 321 5.79 -0.29 1.41
C ASN A 321 4.63 -1.25 1.71
N VAL A 322 4.71 -1.95 2.84
CA VAL A 322 3.72 -2.91 3.36
C VAL A 322 3.25 -3.94 2.33
N LEU A 323 4.18 -4.49 1.53
CA LEU A 323 3.88 -5.51 0.52
C LEU A 323 3.40 -6.82 1.18
N PRO A 324 2.20 -7.35 0.86
CA PRO A 324 1.82 -8.72 1.20
C PRO A 324 2.57 -9.72 0.31
N ALA A 325 3.88 -9.90 0.56
CA ALA A 325 4.78 -10.54 -0.41
C ALA A 325 4.39 -11.99 -0.74
N THR A 326 3.79 -12.70 0.22
CA THR A 326 3.26 -14.06 0.04
C THR A 326 1.78 -14.16 0.45
N GLY A 327 1.01 -13.07 0.33
CA GLY A 327 -0.42 -13.04 0.66
C GLY A 327 -0.71 -12.99 2.16
N ALA A 328 -1.98 -13.04 2.55
CA ALA A 328 -2.41 -12.92 3.95
C ALA A 328 -3.58 -13.90 4.28
N PRO A 329 -3.45 -14.74 5.32
CA PRO A 329 -4.50 -15.70 5.72
C PRO A 329 -5.86 -15.08 6.00
N ILE A 330 -5.89 -13.80 6.40
CA ILE A 330 -7.15 -13.05 6.62
C ILE A 330 -8.04 -13.02 5.37
N ALA A 331 -7.44 -12.98 4.16
CA ALA A 331 -8.19 -13.03 2.91
C ALA A 331 -8.96 -14.35 2.78
N ALA A 332 -8.35 -15.49 3.16
CA ALA A 332 -8.99 -16.80 3.13
C ALA A 332 -10.06 -16.94 4.22
N LYS A 333 -9.78 -16.45 5.44
CA LYS A 333 -10.75 -16.45 6.55
C LYS A 333 -12.06 -15.77 6.16
N ARG A 334 -12.00 -14.65 5.43
CA ARG A 334 -13.18 -13.89 5.02
C ARG A 334 -14.14 -14.66 4.11
N PHE A 335 -13.68 -15.69 3.39
CA PHE A 335 -14.58 -16.62 2.69
C PHE A 335 -15.49 -17.43 3.62
N ARG A 336 -15.15 -17.53 4.92
CA ARG A 336 -15.94 -18.25 5.93
C ARG A 336 -16.55 -17.34 6.99
N THR A 337 -16.16 -16.07 7.05
CA THR A 337 -16.59 -15.13 8.10
C THR A 337 -17.18 -13.81 7.61
N GLY A 338 -16.84 -13.38 6.39
CA GLY A 338 -16.91 -11.96 5.98
C GLY A 338 -15.91 -11.08 6.75
N GLY A 339 -15.87 -9.78 6.44
CA GLY A 339 -15.00 -8.82 7.13
C GLY A 339 -15.69 -7.94 8.19
N GLY A 340 -17.02 -8.01 8.35
CA GLY A 340 -17.77 -7.16 9.29
C GLY A 340 -17.53 -7.42 10.79
N ASN A 341 -17.07 -8.62 11.16
CA ASN A 341 -16.86 -9.00 12.57
C ASN A 341 -15.42 -8.77 13.05
N GLU A 342 -14.53 -8.25 12.19
CA GLU A 342 -13.08 -8.19 12.44
C GLU A 342 -12.66 -6.98 13.28
N GLY A 343 -13.57 -6.04 13.61
CA GLY A 343 -13.31 -4.91 14.51
C GLY A 343 -12.30 -3.87 14.01
N LEU A 344 -11.55 -4.19 12.96
CA LEU A 344 -10.61 -3.31 12.28
C LEU A 344 -11.35 -2.32 11.35
N LEU A 345 -11.97 -1.29 11.94
CA LEU A 345 -12.33 -0.08 11.21
C LEU A 345 -11.10 0.65 10.63
N ASN A 346 -9.88 0.27 11.06
CA ASN A 346 -8.61 0.93 10.71
C ASN A 346 -7.70 0.11 9.77
N GLY A 347 -8.04 -1.15 9.47
CA GLY A 347 -7.22 -2.05 8.65
C GLY A 347 -7.85 -2.33 7.29
N PHE A 348 -7.21 -1.82 6.23
CA PHE A 348 -7.48 -2.13 4.83
C PHE A 348 -8.89 -1.81 4.28
N ILE A 349 -9.40 -0.62 4.61
CA ILE A 349 -10.50 0.04 3.88
C ILE A 349 -11.90 -0.49 4.24
N ASN A 350 -12.62 0.36 4.98
CA ASN A 350 -14.03 0.33 5.32
C ASN A 350 -14.95 -0.43 4.33
N GLY A 351 -15.53 -1.55 4.81
CA GLY A 351 -16.85 -2.15 4.50
C GLY A 351 -17.20 -2.58 3.07
N ALA A 352 -16.76 -1.83 2.04
CA ALA A 352 -17.30 -1.91 0.69
C ALA A 352 -16.92 -3.21 -0.04
N LEU A 353 -15.70 -3.73 0.13
CA LEU A 353 -15.29 -5.05 -0.38
C LEU A 353 -15.54 -6.18 0.62
N LEU A 354 -15.49 -5.85 1.91
CA LEU A 354 -15.36 -6.81 3.01
C LEU A 354 -16.61 -7.63 3.29
N GLY A 355 -17.80 -7.07 3.05
CA GLY A 355 -19.05 -7.74 3.39
C GLY A 355 -19.26 -7.90 4.90
N SER A 356 -20.50 -7.82 5.37
CA SER A 356 -20.80 -8.06 6.78
C SER A 356 -20.62 -9.54 7.19
N ASN A 357 -20.69 -10.44 6.21
CA ASN A 357 -20.63 -11.91 6.32
C ASN A 357 -19.97 -12.52 5.06
N ALA A 358 -19.83 -13.86 5.02
CA ALA A 358 -19.23 -14.53 3.87
C ALA A 358 -20.03 -14.31 2.58
N ASP A 359 -21.37 -14.31 2.63
CA ASP A 359 -22.22 -14.12 1.44
C ASP A 359 -21.85 -12.85 0.68
N GLU A 360 -21.70 -11.73 1.39
CA GLU A 360 -21.37 -10.44 0.79
C GLU A 360 -19.92 -10.34 0.33
N PHE A 361 -18.99 -11.05 0.98
CA PHE A 361 -17.58 -11.07 0.63
C PHE A 361 -17.33 -11.94 -0.59
N VAL A 362 -17.79 -13.20 -0.54
CA VAL A 362 -17.59 -14.22 -1.58
C VAL A 362 -18.21 -13.77 -2.89
N ALA A 363 -19.40 -13.15 -2.86
CA ALA A 363 -20.08 -12.61 -4.03
C ALA A 363 -19.23 -11.62 -4.85
N VAL A 364 -18.25 -10.95 -4.22
CA VAL A 364 -17.31 -10.07 -4.91
C VAL A 364 -15.98 -10.76 -5.13
N ALA A 365 -15.37 -11.27 -4.06
CA ALA A 365 -14.01 -11.78 -4.08
C ALA A 365 -13.85 -13.02 -4.97
N ALA A 366 -14.84 -13.92 -5.00
CA ALA A 366 -14.76 -15.16 -5.78
C ALA A 366 -14.63 -14.92 -7.29
N ASN A 367 -15.10 -13.78 -7.77
CA ASN A 367 -15.08 -13.43 -9.18
C ASN A 367 -14.04 -12.35 -9.53
N ALA A 368 -13.30 -11.84 -8.54
CA ALA A 368 -12.31 -10.78 -8.68
C ALA A 368 -10.89 -11.35 -8.49
N PRO A 369 -10.13 -11.61 -9.57
CA PRO A 369 -8.79 -12.20 -9.47
C PRO A 369 -7.81 -11.39 -8.61
N GLY A 370 -7.89 -10.05 -8.62
CA GLY A 370 -6.99 -9.18 -7.85
C GLY A 370 -7.06 -9.47 -6.34
N PRO A 371 -8.24 -9.42 -5.70
CA PRO A 371 -8.42 -9.85 -4.32
C PRO A 371 -8.04 -11.31 -4.04
N LEU A 372 -8.28 -12.24 -4.98
CA LEU A 372 -7.89 -13.65 -4.82
C LEU A 372 -6.37 -13.83 -4.75
N GLU A 373 -5.59 -12.99 -5.46
CA GLU A 373 -4.13 -13.04 -5.46
C GLU A 373 -3.52 -12.61 -4.11
N LEU A 374 -4.32 -12.06 -3.17
CA LEU A 374 -3.94 -11.79 -1.78
C LEU A 374 -4.09 -12.99 -0.85
N LEU A 375 -4.73 -14.08 -1.31
CA LEU A 375 -4.74 -15.34 -0.56
C LEU A 375 -3.29 -15.83 -0.34
N PRO A 376 -3.00 -16.56 0.75
CA PRO A 376 -1.67 -17.10 0.99
C PRO A 376 -1.09 -17.78 -0.25
N MET A 377 0.07 -17.29 -0.70
CA MET A 377 0.75 -17.86 -1.86
C MET A 377 1.26 -19.27 -1.54
N PRO A 378 1.58 -20.09 -2.55
CA PRO A 378 2.11 -21.43 -2.34
C PRO A 378 3.34 -21.48 -1.41
N ASP A 379 4.13 -20.41 -1.38
CA ASP A 379 5.33 -20.23 -0.56
C ASP A 379 5.10 -19.46 0.75
N TYR A 380 3.85 -19.15 1.11
CA TYR A 380 3.53 -18.46 2.35
C TYR A 380 4.11 -19.21 3.57
N HIS A 381 4.84 -18.48 4.40
CA HIS A 381 5.44 -18.97 5.64
C HIS A 381 6.21 -20.30 5.46
N ASP A 382 7.11 -20.34 4.47
CA ASP A 382 7.95 -21.50 4.16
C ASP A 382 7.15 -22.76 3.81
N GLU A 383 6.01 -22.58 3.14
CA GLU A 383 5.07 -23.65 2.76
C GLU A 383 4.47 -24.40 3.97
N LYS A 384 4.52 -23.79 5.17
CA LYS A 384 3.93 -24.37 6.38
C LYS A 384 2.41 -24.25 6.37
N PRO A 385 1.71 -25.16 7.06
CA PRO A 385 0.27 -25.06 7.26
C PRO A 385 -0.16 -23.75 7.94
N TRP A 386 -1.25 -23.18 7.47
CA TRP A 386 -1.85 -21.96 8.01
C TRP A 386 -3.38 -22.04 8.14
N TRP A 387 -4.00 -23.14 7.73
CA TRP A 387 -5.43 -23.43 7.85
C TRP A 387 -5.60 -24.68 8.72
N ILE A 388 -5.89 -24.48 10.00
CA ILE A 388 -5.72 -25.48 11.05
C ILE A 388 -7.06 -25.77 11.72
N PHE A 389 -7.38 -27.05 11.92
CA PHE A 389 -8.48 -27.50 12.77
C PHE A 389 -7.89 -28.18 14.00
N SER A 390 -8.36 -27.78 15.18
CA SER A 390 -7.74 -28.14 16.45
C SER A 390 -8.78 -28.45 17.53
N HIS A 391 -8.33 -29.16 18.57
CA HIS A 391 -9.08 -29.26 19.82
C HIS A 391 -9.19 -27.87 20.50
N LEU A 392 -10.10 -27.74 21.48
CA LEU A 392 -10.26 -26.49 22.26
C LEU A 392 -8.96 -26.02 22.94
N ASN A 393 -8.06 -26.94 23.30
CA ASN A 393 -6.77 -26.62 23.90
C ASN A 393 -5.71 -26.13 22.90
N GLY A 394 -6.02 -26.06 21.60
CA GLY A 394 -5.13 -25.64 20.53
C GLY A 394 -4.32 -26.76 19.87
N THR A 395 -4.42 -28.00 20.35
CA THR A 395 -3.71 -29.14 19.73
C THR A 395 -4.26 -29.39 18.32
N PRO A 396 -3.42 -29.31 17.26
CA PRO A 396 -3.88 -29.53 15.88
C PRO A 396 -4.34 -30.96 15.64
N VAL A 397 -5.46 -31.11 14.91
CA VAL A 397 -5.99 -32.40 14.42
C VAL A 397 -5.82 -32.52 12.90
N MET A 398 -5.97 -31.40 12.18
CA MET A 398 -5.77 -31.32 10.73
C MET A 398 -5.07 -30.01 10.39
N GLN A 399 -4.01 -30.09 9.60
CA GLN A 399 -3.16 -28.95 9.24
C GLN A 399 -3.05 -28.84 7.72
N LEU A 400 -3.48 -27.70 7.17
CA LEU A 400 -3.50 -27.43 5.74
C LEU A 400 -2.79 -26.10 5.41
N PRO A 401 -2.21 -25.96 4.21
CA PRO A 401 -2.09 -26.99 3.20
C PRO A 401 -0.93 -27.96 3.49
N ARG A 402 -0.98 -29.16 2.91
CA ARG A 402 0.24 -29.96 2.74
C ARG A 402 1.19 -29.22 1.80
N LYS A 403 2.49 -29.45 1.97
CA LYS A 403 3.54 -28.79 1.18
C LYS A 403 3.23 -28.87 -0.33
N GLY A 404 3.23 -27.73 -1.01
CA GLY A 404 2.95 -27.61 -2.44
C GLY A 404 1.49 -27.87 -2.88
N ALA A 405 0.56 -28.10 -1.95
CA ALA A 405 -0.80 -28.54 -2.25
C ALA A 405 -1.89 -27.50 -1.92
N VAL A 406 -1.56 -26.20 -1.75
CA VAL A 406 -2.53 -25.18 -1.33
C VAL A 406 -3.75 -25.07 -2.23
N TYR A 407 -3.54 -25.23 -3.54
CA TYR A 407 -4.61 -25.26 -4.51
C TYR A 407 -5.59 -26.41 -4.24
N GLN A 408 -5.10 -27.65 -4.14
CA GLN A 408 -5.94 -28.84 -3.96
C GLN A 408 -6.49 -28.99 -2.54
N ASP A 409 -5.73 -28.60 -1.53
CA ASP A 409 -6.08 -28.80 -0.12
C ASP A 409 -7.05 -27.75 0.40
N VAL A 410 -6.98 -26.52 -0.12
CA VAL A 410 -7.77 -25.39 0.40
C VAL A 410 -8.60 -24.73 -0.70
N TYR A 411 -8.00 -24.24 -1.77
CA TYR A 411 -8.67 -23.31 -2.70
C TYR A 411 -9.70 -23.96 -3.63
N ALA A 412 -9.35 -25.09 -4.24
CA ALA A 412 -10.22 -25.90 -5.10
C ALA A 412 -10.97 -26.98 -4.32
N ASN A 413 -10.75 -27.08 -3.01
CA ASN A 413 -11.31 -28.16 -2.20
C ASN A 413 -12.77 -27.86 -1.88
N SER A 414 -13.68 -28.70 -2.38
CA SER A 414 -15.13 -28.57 -2.15
C SER A 414 -15.61 -29.25 -0.86
N LYS A 415 -14.73 -29.87 -0.07
CA LYS A 415 -15.11 -30.43 1.23
C LYS A 415 -15.38 -29.31 2.25
N TRP A 416 -16.01 -29.68 3.37
CA TRP A 416 -16.43 -28.76 4.44
C TRP A 416 -15.31 -27.85 5.00
N PHE A 417 -14.06 -28.31 4.93
CA PHE A 417 -12.88 -27.59 5.42
C PHE A 417 -12.18 -26.75 4.33
N GLY A 418 -12.60 -26.82 3.07
CA GLY A 418 -12.05 -26.02 1.99
C GLY A 418 -12.45 -24.54 2.06
N LEU A 419 -11.98 -23.75 1.09
CA LEU A 419 -12.24 -22.32 1.03
C LEU A 419 -13.74 -22.03 0.79
N VAL A 420 -14.35 -22.76 -0.16
CA VAL A 420 -15.80 -22.71 -0.44
C VAL A 420 -16.33 -24.14 -0.54
N PRO A 421 -17.01 -24.66 0.50
CA PRO A 421 -17.62 -25.99 0.47
C PRO A 421 -18.65 -26.13 -0.66
N ALA A 422 -18.88 -27.36 -1.13
CA ALA A 422 -19.85 -27.66 -2.19
C ALA A 422 -21.26 -27.17 -1.85
N GLU A 423 -21.67 -27.30 -0.59
CA GLU A 423 -22.97 -26.86 -0.09
C GLU A 423 -23.12 -25.33 -0.07
N SER A 424 -22.00 -24.59 -0.16
CA SER A 424 -21.93 -23.13 -0.20
C SER A 424 -21.66 -22.59 -1.60
N SER A 425 -21.75 -23.40 -2.67
CA SER A 425 -21.44 -22.96 -4.04
C SER A 425 -22.36 -21.84 -4.55
N SER A 426 -23.55 -21.67 -3.97
CA SER A 426 -24.47 -20.58 -4.28
C SER A 426 -23.91 -19.20 -3.91
N LEU A 427 -22.89 -19.13 -3.04
CA LEU A 427 -22.20 -17.88 -2.69
C LEU A 427 -21.32 -17.34 -3.83
N LEU A 428 -20.93 -18.20 -4.78
CA LEU A 428 -20.03 -17.84 -5.88
C LEU A 428 -20.70 -16.99 -6.96
N ASP A 429 -22.03 -17.09 -7.10
CA ASP A 429 -22.79 -16.37 -8.14
C ASP A 429 -24.25 -16.07 -7.68
N PRO A 430 -24.44 -15.34 -6.57
CA PRO A 430 -25.78 -15.02 -6.06
C PRO A 430 -26.64 -14.17 -7.01
N ALA A 431 -26.05 -13.47 -7.98
CA ALA A 431 -26.75 -12.68 -9.00
C ALA A 431 -26.97 -13.44 -10.32
N GLY A 432 -26.29 -14.57 -10.55
CA GLY A 432 -26.37 -15.33 -11.80
C GLY A 432 -25.52 -14.76 -12.95
N ILE A 433 -24.76 -13.67 -12.72
CA ILE A 433 -24.02 -12.99 -13.78
C ILE A 433 -22.83 -13.80 -14.29
N VAL A 434 -22.28 -14.70 -13.47
CA VAL A 434 -21.19 -15.57 -13.87
C VAL A 434 -21.74 -16.69 -14.75
N LYS A 435 -22.85 -17.30 -14.32
CA LYS A 435 -23.54 -18.32 -15.10
C LYS A 435 -23.97 -17.78 -16.47
N ASP A 436 -24.64 -16.64 -16.52
CA ASP A 436 -25.07 -16.02 -17.78
C ASP A 436 -23.88 -15.82 -18.74
N ARG A 437 -22.74 -15.35 -18.21
CA ARG A 437 -21.50 -15.17 -18.98
C ARG A 437 -20.91 -16.49 -19.48
N LEU A 438 -20.97 -17.56 -18.68
CA LEU A 438 -20.48 -18.88 -19.07
C LEU A 438 -21.36 -19.50 -20.16
N ASP A 439 -22.67 -19.29 -20.07
CA ASP A 439 -23.66 -19.71 -21.07
C ASP A 439 -23.44 -18.95 -22.39
N ASP A 440 -23.24 -17.63 -22.35
CA ASP A 440 -22.93 -16.79 -23.53
C ASP A 440 -21.62 -17.20 -24.23
N LEU A 441 -20.63 -17.64 -23.47
CA LEU A 441 -19.35 -18.13 -24.01
C LEU A 441 -19.42 -19.57 -24.53
N GLY A 442 -20.55 -20.27 -24.33
CA GLY A 442 -20.73 -21.65 -24.77
C GLY A 442 -19.75 -22.65 -24.13
N ARG A 443 -19.26 -22.35 -22.92
CA ARG A 443 -18.18 -23.14 -22.28
C ARG A 443 -18.66 -24.43 -21.59
N GLY A 444 -19.95 -24.52 -21.28
CA GLY A 444 -20.55 -25.68 -20.59
C GLY A 444 -20.00 -25.93 -19.18
N GLU A 445 -19.29 -24.95 -18.61
CA GLU A 445 -18.69 -25.01 -17.27
C GLU A 445 -19.69 -24.57 -16.21
N THR A 446 -19.70 -25.23 -15.06
CA THR A 446 -20.42 -24.76 -13.88
C THR A 446 -19.70 -23.57 -13.24
N VAL A 447 -20.43 -22.78 -12.42
CA VAL A 447 -19.85 -21.67 -11.65
C VAL A 447 -18.70 -22.15 -10.76
N SER A 448 -18.84 -23.31 -10.10
CA SER A 448 -17.79 -23.89 -9.25
C SER A 448 -16.54 -24.31 -10.03
N GLU A 449 -16.71 -24.88 -11.23
CA GLU A 449 -15.58 -25.20 -12.12
C GLU A 449 -14.88 -23.94 -12.61
N ASN A 450 -15.63 -22.89 -12.95
CA ASN A 450 -15.04 -21.60 -13.32
C ASN A 450 -14.26 -20.97 -12.15
N PHE A 451 -14.80 -21.01 -10.93
CA PHE A 451 -14.09 -20.56 -9.72
C PHE A 451 -12.80 -21.36 -9.50
N THR A 452 -12.86 -22.68 -9.64
CA THR A 452 -11.70 -23.57 -9.49
C THR A 452 -10.61 -23.23 -10.52
N LYS A 453 -10.97 -23.08 -11.80
CA LYS A 453 -10.02 -22.65 -12.86
C LYS A 453 -9.48 -21.24 -12.64
N LEU A 454 -10.28 -20.34 -12.06
CA LEU A 454 -9.80 -19.01 -11.69
C LEU A 454 -8.75 -19.12 -10.58
N MET A 455 -9.01 -19.93 -9.55
CA MET A 455 -8.04 -20.20 -8.47
C MET A 455 -6.76 -20.86 -8.99
N GLU A 456 -6.84 -21.73 -10.00
CA GLU A 456 -5.66 -22.31 -10.66
C GLU A 456 -4.79 -21.21 -11.25
N LYS A 457 -5.37 -20.31 -12.04
CA LYS A 457 -4.65 -19.16 -12.62
C LYS A 457 -4.06 -18.22 -11.58
N VAL A 458 -4.77 -18.01 -10.47
CA VAL A 458 -4.26 -17.23 -9.34
C VAL A 458 -2.98 -17.87 -8.79
N VAL A 459 -3.02 -19.18 -8.51
CA VAL A 459 -1.87 -19.93 -7.99
C VAL A 459 -0.72 -19.99 -9.00
N GLU A 460 -0.99 -20.16 -10.29
CA GLU A 460 0.03 -20.08 -11.35
C GLU A 460 0.76 -18.73 -11.34
N LYS A 461 0.00 -17.63 -11.23
CA LYS A 461 0.56 -16.27 -11.19
C LYS A 461 1.36 -16.01 -9.91
N GLN A 462 0.88 -16.49 -8.76
CA GLN A 462 1.60 -16.43 -7.49
C GLN A 462 2.94 -17.18 -7.56
N ASN A 463 2.94 -18.39 -8.13
CA ASN A 463 4.17 -19.15 -8.37
C ASN A 463 5.13 -18.44 -9.32
N ALA A 464 4.61 -17.80 -10.37
CA ALA A 464 5.44 -17.11 -11.35
C ALA A 464 6.20 -15.89 -10.80
N ILE A 465 5.73 -15.30 -9.69
CA ILE A 465 6.41 -14.19 -8.99
C ILE A 465 7.19 -14.64 -7.74
N ARG A 466 7.19 -15.93 -7.39
CA ARG A 466 7.91 -16.49 -6.24
C ARG A 466 9.37 -16.06 -6.26
N SER A 467 9.83 -15.40 -5.21
CA SER A 467 11.20 -14.86 -5.07
C SER A 467 11.68 -13.93 -6.20
N LYS A 468 10.79 -13.42 -7.07
CA LYS A 468 11.13 -12.49 -8.16
C LYS A 468 10.82 -11.05 -7.77
N TYR A 469 11.85 -10.23 -7.79
CA TYR A 469 11.81 -8.79 -7.53
C TYR A 469 12.67 -8.07 -8.57
N HIS A 470 12.49 -6.75 -8.69
CA HIS A 470 13.39 -5.92 -9.49
C HIS A 470 14.82 -6.00 -8.91
N ARG A 471 15.86 -5.93 -9.75
CA ARG A 471 17.27 -6.09 -9.29
C ARG A 471 17.73 -5.06 -8.25
N LYS A 472 17.03 -3.92 -8.18
CA LYS A 472 17.20 -2.87 -7.16
C LYS A 472 15.89 -2.68 -6.41
N THR A 473 15.64 -3.53 -5.42
CA THR A 473 14.42 -3.50 -4.60
C THR A 473 14.74 -3.10 -3.17
N TYR A 474 13.97 -2.15 -2.65
CA TYR A 474 13.96 -1.71 -1.26
C TYR A 474 12.56 -1.95 -0.70
N LEU A 475 12.43 -2.34 0.56
CA LEU A 475 11.12 -2.63 1.17
C LEU A 475 11.06 -2.13 2.61
N SER A 476 9.93 -1.55 3.02
CA SER A 476 9.58 -1.35 4.43
C SER A 476 8.30 -2.11 4.80
N TYR A 477 8.24 -2.63 6.03
CA TYR A 477 7.07 -3.32 6.57
C TYR A 477 6.96 -3.19 8.09
N GLY A 478 5.75 -3.41 8.62
CA GLY A 478 5.47 -3.40 10.05
C GLY A 478 5.55 -4.79 10.69
N ASP A 479 6.32 -4.91 11.77
CA ASP A 479 6.44 -6.06 12.67
C ASP A 479 5.85 -5.73 14.05
N GLY A 480 4.62 -5.23 14.07
CA GLY A 480 3.92 -4.88 15.30
C GLY A 480 4.38 -3.56 15.92
N VAL A 481 4.46 -3.53 17.25
CA VAL A 481 4.76 -2.30 17.99
C VAL A 481 6.15 -1.77 17.68
N LEU A 482 6.28 -0.45 17.72
CA LEU A 482 7.56 0.20 17.58
C LEU A 482 8.47 -0.16 18.78
N LYS A 483 9.62 -0.78 18.51
CA LYS A 483 10.54 -1.30 19.53
C LYS A 483 11.61 -0.26 19.86
N GLN A 484 11.82 0.03 21.14
CA GLN A 484 13.00 0.77 21.59
C GLN A 484 14.26 -0.09 21.38
N LYS A 485 15.25 0.42 20.64
CA LYS A 485 16.56 -0.23 20.58
C LYS A 485 17.33 0.09 21.86
N ASN A 486 17.48 -0.89 22.75
CA ASN A 486 18.40 -0.80 23.87
C ASN A 486 19.84 -0.65 23.32
N GLN A 487 20.43 0.55 23.38
CA GLN A 487 21.88 0.64 23.35
C GLN A 487 22.41 0.18 24.70
N VAL A 488 22.93 -1.04 24.76
CA VAL A 488 23.68 -1.54 25.92
C VAL A 488 25.03 -0.83 25.94
N GLY A 489 25.08 0.33 26.57
CA GLY A 489 26.30 1.02 26.96
C GLY A 489 26.26 1.28 28.47
N PRO A 490 27.26 0.88 29.26
CA PRO A 490 27.26 1.13 30.69
C PRO A 490 27.58 2.62 30.91
N GLY A 491 26.57 3.48 31.04
CA GLY A 491 26.78 4.88 31.42
C GLY A 491 25.68 5.90 31.17
N SER A 492 24.58 5.59 30.47
CA SER A 492 23.50 6.58 30.29
C SER A 492 22.49 6.51 31.43
N GLY A 493 22.34 7.62 32.16
CA GLY A 493 21.35 7.78 33.24
C GLY A 493 19.90 7.59 32.76
N HIS A 494 18.99 7.57 33.74
CA HIS A 494 17.53 7.36 33.62
C HIS A 494 16.78 8.44 32.82
N ASP A 495 17.22 8.77 31.61
CA ASP A 495 16.39 9.50 30.64
C ASP A 495 15.86 8.46 29.65
N SER A 496 14.56 8.17 29.72
CA SER A 496 13.90 7.26 28.79
C SER A 496 14.11 7.80 27.37
N GLN A 497 14.89 7.09 26.54
CA GLN A 497 15.09 7.49 25.15
C GLN A 497 13.73 7.67 24.46
N LYS A 498 13.50 8.88 23.93
CA LYS A 498 12.30 9.21 23.15
C LYS A 498 12.31 8.34 21.88
N ILE A 499 11.14 7.82 21.52
CA ILE A 499 10.89 7.05 20.29
C ILE A 499 9.70 7.69 19.57
N GLU A 500 9.63 7.54 18.25
CA GLU A 500 8.52 8.05 17.45
C GLU A 500 7.15 7.49 17.92
N LYS A 501 6.08 8.19 17.59
CA LYS A 501 4.73 7.78 17.98
C LYS A 501 4.28 6.58 17.15
N GLY A 502 4.14 5.44 17.83
CA GLY A 502 3.55 4.23 17.26
C GLY A 502 2.12 3.96 17.76
N LYS A 503 1.39 3.13 17.01
CA LYS A 503 0.12 2.52 17.42
C LYS A 503 0.35 1.41 18.45
N LYS A 504 -0.70 1.02 19.15
CA LYS A 504 -0.65 -0.04 20.17
C LYS A 504 -0.68 -1.42 19.51
N ILE A 505 -0.16 -2.43 20.21
CA ILE A 505 -0.10 -3.80 19.67
C ILE A 505 -1.45 -4.29 19.14
N GLY A 506 -2.55 -4.01 19.83
CA GLY A 506 -3.90 -4.45 19.42
C GLY A 506 -4.32 -3.97 18.01
N ASP A 507 -3.81 -2.83 17.55
CA ASP A 507 -4.07 -2.31 16.20
C ASP A 507 -3.15 -2.93 15.13
N LEU A 508 -2.12 -3.66 15.57
CA LEU A 508 -1.00 -4.13 14.75
C LEU A 508 -0.90 -5.67 14.72
N LEU A 509 -1.93 -6.36 15.23
CA LEU A 509 -2.02 -7.82 15.17
C LEU A 509 -2.63 -8.26 13.84
N ALA A 510 -2.10 -9.33 13.28
CA ALA A 510 -2.56 -9.92 12.04
C ALA A 510 -2.70 -11.44 12.19
N TRP A 511 -3.40 -12.06 11.24
CA TRP A 511 -3.56 -13.51 11.19
C TRP A 511 -2.37 -14.15 10.48
N GLY A 512 -1.53 -14.83 11.24
CA GLY A 512 -0.45 -15.67 10.73
C GLY A 512 -0.94 -17.06 10.33
N THR A 513 -1.88 -17.62 11.09
CA THR A 513 -2.67 -18.82 10.76
C THR A 513 -4.14 -18.60 11.11
N ILE A 514 -5.01 -19.41 10.51
CA ILE A 514 -6.43 -19.50 10.79
C ILE A 514 -6.67 -20.79 11.55
N ILE A 515 -7.05 -20.68 12.82
CA ILE A 515 -7.29 -21.82 13.69
C ILE A 515 -8.78 -21.94 13.99
N TRP A 516 -9.36 -23.04 13.54
CA TRP A 516 -10.70 -23.51 13.86
C TRP A 516 -10.63 -24.41 15.10
N LYS A 517 -11.32 -24.03 16.18
CA LYS A 517 -11.32 -24.78 17.44
C LYS A 517 -12.64 -25.47 17.65
N GLY A 518 -12.61 -26.76 17.97
CA GLY A 518 -13.81 -27.54 18.25
C GLY A 518 -13.61 -28.53 19.38
N ASN A 519 -14.72 -29.00 19.95
CA ASN A 519 -14.72 -30.09 20.92
C ASN A 519 -14.60 -31.45 20.22
N VAL A 520 -13.43 -31.69 19.63
CA VAL A 520 -13.13 -32.93 18.90
C VAL A 520 -12.79 -34.04 19.91
N PRO A 521 -13.40 -35.24 19.81
CA PRO A 521 -13.01 -36.37 20.66
C PRO A 521 -11.51 -36.69 20.54
N PRO A 522 -10.79 -37.00 21.64
CA PRO A 522 -9.31 -37.03 21.67
C PRO A 522 -8.64 -38.01 20.70
N ASP A 523 -9.35 -39.05 20.26
CA ASP A 523 -8.84 -40.13 19.41
C ASP A 523 -9.30 -40.01 17.94
N VAL A 524 -9.98 -38.93 17.57
CA VAL A 524 -10.33 -38.65 16.17
C VAL A 524 -9.08 -38.38 15.37
N THR A 525 -8.90 -39.15 14.30
CA THR A 525 -7.80 -38.97 13.36
C THR A 525 -8.10 -37.89 12.32
N GLU A 526 -7.06 -37.39 11.65
CA GLU A 526 -7.21 -36.47 10.52
C GLU A 526 -8.10 -37.06 9.41
N ASP A 527 -7.96 -38.34 9.09
CA ASP A 527 -8.74 -39.01 8.04
C ASP A 527 -10.23 -39.10 8.40
N GLU A 528 -10.55 -39.43 9.65
CA GLU A 528 -11.93 -39.40 10.14
C GLU A 528 -12.51 -37.99 10.06
N LEU A 529 -11.73 -36.97 10.44
CA LEU A 529 -12.16 -35.58 10.39
C LEU A 529 -12.39 -35.11 8.93
N ARG A 530 -11.52 -35.51 8.00
CA ARG A 530 -11.65 -35.24 6.56
C ARG A 530 -12.85 -35.94 5.90
N ALA A 531 -13.35 -37.02 6.49
CA ALA A 531 -14.53 -37.75 6.04
C ALA A 531 -15.85 -37.17 6.60
N GLY A 532 -15.77 -36.21 7.53
CA GLY A 532 -16.95 -35.56 8.10
C GLY A 532 -17.84 -34.90 7.06
N ARG A 533 -19.16 -34.97 7.28
CA ARG A 533 -20.17 -34.32 6.44
C ARG A 533 -20.54 -32.96 7.01
N LEU A 534 -20.60 -31.93 6.17
CA LEU A 534 -21.08 -30.62 6.58
C LEU A 534 -22.56 -30.70 6.98
N LEU A 535 -22.89 -30.20 8.16
CA LEU A 535 -24.28 -30.01 8.60
C LEU A 535 -24.73 -28.57 8.38
N SER A 536 -23.87 -27.60 8.71
CA SER A 536 -24.16 -26.18 8.54
C SER A 536 -22.89 -25.34 8.59
N ASP A 537 -22.86 -24.25 7.83
CA ASP A 537 -21.91 -23.15 7.96
C ASP A 537 -22.68 -21.87 8.29
N SER A 538 -22.27 -21.16 9.35
CA SER A 538 -22.92 -19.92 9.76
C SER A 538 -22.57 -18.73 8.86
N HIS A 539 -21.57 -18.88 8.00
CA HIS A 539 -20.99 -17.82 7.17
C HIS A 539 -20.47 -16.63 8.00
N ARG A 540 -20.25 -16.87 9.30
CA ARG A 540 -19.79 -15.93 10.33
C ARG A 540 -18.73 -16.56 11.25
N GLY A 541 -18.12 -17.66 10.82
CA GLY A 541 -17.03 -18.33 11.52
C GLY A 541 -17.42 -19.48 12.45
N THR A 542 -18.57 -20.13 12.21
CA THR A 542 -18.96 -21.35 12.92
C THR A 542 -19.37 -22.42 11.93
N VAL A 543 -18.77 -23.61 12.02
CA VAL A 543 -19.00 -24.73 11.10
C VAL A 543 -19.35 -25.96 11.91
N ARG A 544 -20.44 -26.64 11.56
CA ARG A 544 -20.88 -27.89 12.20
C ARG A 544 -20.75 -29.04 11.23
N ILE A 545 -20.09 -30.10 11.65
CA ILE A 545 -19.93 -31.33 10.88
C ILE A 545 -20.44 -32.53 11.67
N HIS A 546 -20.78 -33.60 10.95
CA HIS A 546 -21.10 -34.90 11.53
C HIS A 546 -20.07 -35.94 11.10
N LEU A 547 -19.51 -36.66 12.06
CA LEU A 547 -18.66 -37.81 11.81
C LEU A 547 -19.51 -39.08 11.86
N ASP A 548 -19.90 -39.60 10.68
CA ASP A 548 -20.76 -40.78 10.59
C ASP A 548 -20.12 -42.01 11.26
N SER A 549 -18.78 -42.14 11.20
CA SER A 549 -18.03 -43.25 11.83
C SER A 549 -18.19 -43.35 13.34
N ARG A 550 -18.52 -42.23 13.99
CA ARG A 550 -18.61 -42.10 15.45
C ARG A 550 -19.99 -41.62 15.92
N ASN A 551 -20.89 -41.32 14.98
CA ASN A 551 -22.20 -40.72 15.23
C ASN A 551 -22.10 -39.50 16.16
N VAL A 552 -21.13 -38.61 15.91
CA VAL A 552 -20.88 -37.42 16.72
C VAL A 552 -20.91 -36.16 15.86
N THR A 553 -21.47 -35.09 16.39
CA THR A 553 -21.45 -33.76 15.78
C THR A 553 -20.38 -32.91 16.43
N ILE A 554 -19.53 -32.31 15.61
CA ILE A 554 -18.46 -31.40 16.04
C ILE A 554 -18.79 -30.01 15.52
N GLU A 555 -18.70 -29.02 16.40
CA GLU A 555 -18.76 -27.61 16.05
C GLU A 555 -17.36 -27.01 16.15
N PHE A 556 -16.94 -26.34 15.08
CA PHE A 556 -15.72 -25.56 15.00
C PHE A 556 -16.06 -24.08 14.97
N GLU A 557 -15.32 -23.29 15.73
CA GLU A 557 -15.37 -21.82 15.71
C GLU A 557 -13.99 -21.24 15.39
N VAL A 558 -13.96 -20.20 14.57
CA VAL A 558 -12.75 -19.41 14.29
C VAL A 558 -12.81 -18.07 15.02
N GLN A 559 -11.67 -17.61 15.53
CA GLN A 559 -11.56 -16.31 16.18
C GLN A 559 -11.92 -15.18 15.21
N LYS A 560 -12.82 -14.28 15.63
CA LYS A 560 -13.37 -13.22 14.75
C LYS A 560 -12.43 -12.03 14.57
N GLN A 561 -11.77 -11.59 15.66
CA GLN A 561 -10.85 -10.45 15.72
C GLN A 561 -9.43 -10.93 16.05
N PRO A 562 -8.35 -10.25 15.64
CA PRO A 562 -6.99 -10.69 15.90
C PRO A 562 -6.56 -10.23 17.29
N VAL A 563 -7.26 -10.67 18.33
CA VAL A 563 -6.99 -10.30 19.72
C VAL A 563 -6.13 -11.34 20.41
N LEU A 564 -5.29 -10.89 21.34
CA LEU A 564 -4.55 -11.76 22.23
C LEU A 564 -5.50 -12.35 23.30
N PRO A 565 -5.21 -13.55 23.82
CA PRO A 565 -5.94 -14.10 24.96
C PRO A 565 -5.84 -13.16 26.16
N SER A 566 -6.90 -13.11 26.98
CA SER A 566 -6.92 -12.30 28.21
C SER A 566 -5.70 -12.62 29.09
N GLY A 567 -4.94 -11.58 29.45
CA GLY A 567 -3.73 -11.70 30.26
C GLY A 567 -2.46 -12.05 29.49
N SER A 568 -2.50 -12.13 28.16
CA SER A 568 -1.31 -12.24 27.31
C SER A 568 -0.97 -10.91 26.66
N ASP A 569 0.30 -10.50 26.78
CA ASP A 569 0.85 -9.32 26.10
C ASP A 569 1.68 -9.69 24.85
N VAL A 570 1.81 -11.00 24.57
CA VAL A 570 2.62 -11.53 23.47
C VAL A 570 1.77 -12.40 22.54
N PRO A 571 1.91 -12.26 21.21
CA PRO A 571 1.31 -13.19 20.25
C PRO A 571 1.82 -14.63 20.42
N ASP A 572 0.90 -15.60 20.35
CA ASP A 572 1.21 -17.03 20.42
C ASP A 572 0.60 -17.73 19.18
N PRO A 573 1.32 -17.70 18.05
CA PRO A 573 0.78 -18.18 16.78
C PRO A 573 0.42 -19.67 16.79
N GLU A 574 1.02 -20.48 17.67
CA GLU A 574 0.68 -21.90 17.80
C GLU A 574 -0.69 -22.08 18.46
N LYS A 575 -1.07 -21.19 19.39
CA LYS A 575 -2.34 -21.31 20.12
C LYS A 575 -3.51 -20.54 19.52
N ASN A 576 -3.26 -19.38 18.92
CA ASN A 576 -4.32 -18.50 18.40
C ASN A 576 -4.13 -18.06 16.95
N GLY A 577 -3.00 -18.40 16.32
CA GLY A 577 -2.71 -18.04 14.93
C GLY A 577 -2.45 -16.56 14.71
N ILE A 578 -2.31 -15.77 15.78
CA ILE A 578 -2.07 -14.33 15.70
C ILE A 578 -0.57 -14.06 15.77
N VAL A 579 -0.12 -13.15 14.92
CA VAL A 579 1.27 -12.67 14.84
C VAL A 579 1.30 -11.15 14.79
N PRO A 580 2.43 -10.50 15.08
CA PRO A 580 2.63 -9.10 14.75
C PRO A 580 2.49 -8.84 13.24
N GLY A 581 2.21 -7.59 12.90
CA GLY A 581 2.13 -7.12 11.54
C GLY A 581 1.79 -5.64 11.51
N ASP A 582 1.01 -5.24 10.52
CA ASP A 582 0.49 -3.87 10.36
C ASP A 582 -1.05 -3.81 10.52
N GLY A 583 -1.63 -4.81 11.19
CA GLY A 583 -3.08 -4.99 11.33
C GLY A 583 -3.75 -5.68 10.15
N THR A 584 -3.06 -5.84 9.01
CA THR A 584 -3.60 -6.57 7.84
C THR A 584 -2.66 -7.67 7.37
N VAL A 585 -1.40 -7.31 7.10
CA VAL A 585 -0.39 -8.22 6.61
C VAL A 585 0.40 -8.74 7.80
N PRO A 586 0.44 -10.07 8.00
CA PRO A 586 1.28 -10.67 9.03
C PRO A 586 2.75 -10.50 8.69
N VAL A 587 3.59 -10.31 9.71
CA VAL A 587 5.05 -10.19 9.54
C VAL A 587 5.62 -11.33 8.70
N TRP A 588 5.10 -12.55 8.83
CA TRP A 588 5.53 -13.72 8.06
C TRP A 588 5.40 -13.56 6.54
N SER A 589 4.40 -12.80 6.08
CA SER A 589 4.26 -12.46 4.66
C SER A 589 5.18 -11.32 4.28
N ALA A 590 5.24 -10.29 5.12
CA ALA A 590 6.00 -9.09 4.82
C ALA A 590 7.52 -9.33 4.79
N GLU A 591 8.02 -10.22 5.65
CA GLU A 591 9.43 -10.59 5.76
C GLU A 591 9.86 -11.66 4.75
N ALA A 592 8.94 -12.28 4.01
CA ALA A 592 9.26 -13.33 3.04
C ALA A 592 10.37 -12.95 2.01
N PRO A 593 10.49 -11.69 1.54
CA PRO A 593 11.61 -11.31 0.67
C PRO A 593 12.99 -11.49 1.32
N ALA A 594 13.06 -11.56 2.66
CA ALA A 594 14.30 -11.81 3.41
C ALA A 594 14.71 -13.29 3.43
N ARG A 595 13.77 -14.21 3.18
CA ARG A 595 13.93 -15.64 3.36
C ARG A 595 13.41 -16.39 2.13
N CYS A 596 14.27 -16.60 1.15
CA CYS A 596 13.98 -17.50 0.03
C CYS A 596 14.32 -18.95 0.36
N ALA A 597 13.81 -19.87 -0.46
CA ALA A 597 14.01 -21.31 -0.30
C ALA A 597 15.49 -21.73 -0.20
N ASP A 598 16.40 -20.94 -0.78
CA ASP A 598 17.84 -21.18 -0.78
C ASP A 598 18.57 -20.60 0.47
N GLY A 599 17.83 -20.07 1.45
CA GLY A 599 18.37 -19.62 2.73
C GLY A 599 18.93 -18.19 2.76
N GLY A 600 18.71 -17.41 1.70
CA GLY A 600 19.11 -15.99 1.60
C GLY A 600 17.98 -15.06 1.15
N PRO A 601 18.22 -13.74 1.08
CA PRO A 601 17.27 -12.78 0.50
C PRO A 601 16.91 -13.14 -0.93
N ALA A 602 15.72 -12.71 -1.36
CA ALA A 602 15.36 -12.79 -2.76
C ALA A 602 16.31 -11.97 -3.64
N THR A 603 16.68 -12.52 -4.79
CA THR A 603 17.56 -11.85 -5.76
C THR A 603 17.02 -10.46 -6.09
N GLY A 604 17.90 -9.46 -6.05
CA GLY A 604 17.56 -8.06 -6.32
C GLY A 604 17.08 -7.25 -5.12
N VAL A 605 16.79 -7.88 -3.97
CA VAL A 605 16.53 -7.16 -2.73
C VAL A 605 17.84 -6.57 -2.21
N GLN A 606 17.91 -5.24 -2.21
CA GLN A 606 19.07 -4.47 -1.78
C GLN A 606 18.99 -4.17 -0.28
N MET A 607 17.79 -3.90 0.24
CA MET A 607 17.57 -3.57 1.64
C MET A 607 16.11 -3.80 2.08
N MET A 608 15.94 -4.24 3.31
CA MET A 608 14.64 -4.33 3.98
C MET A 608 14.66 -3.57 5.30
N PHE A 609 13.61 -2.81 5.55
CA PHE A 609 13.37 -2.08 6.79
C PHE A 609 12.29 -2.81 7.62
N ASP A 610 12.73 -3.48 8.67
CA ASP A 610 11.91 -4.08 9.72
C ASP A 610 11.52 -3.00 10.73
N GLN A 611 10.28 -2.52 10.62
CA GLN A 611 9.79 -1.35 11.35
C GLN A 611 8.57 -1.73 12.20
N GLY A 612 8.04 -0.79 12.99
CA GLY A 612 6.82 -1.02 13.74
C GLY A 612 6.02 0.26 13.94
N GLY A 613 4.88 0.15 14.61
CA GLY A 613 4.12 1.30 15.09
C GLY A 613 3.10 1.88 14.11
N TYR A 614 2.87 1.29 12.94
CA TYR A 614 1.91 1.82 11.98
C TYR A 614 0.98 0.75 11.41
N VAL A 615 -0.26 1.17 11.18
CA VAL A 615 -1.26 0.34 10.51
C VAL A 615 -1.06 0.38 9.00
N HIS A 616 -1.52 -0.67 8.33
CA HIS A 616 -1.31 -0.89 6.90
C HIS A 616 -1.69 0.31 6.03
N GLN A 617 -2.92 0.82 6.18
CA GLN A 617 -3.48 1.87 5.32
C GLN A 617 -2.75 3.21 5.44
N GLU A 618 -2.31 3.55 6.66
CA GLU A 618 -1.67 4.83 6.99
C GLU A 618 -0.13 4.72 7.04
N SER A 619 0.43 3.60 6.59
CA SER A 619 1.87 3.30 6.70
C SER A 619 2.76 4.41 6.15
N TYR A 620 2.40 5.00 5.00
CA TYR A 620 3.11 6.13 4.39
C TYR A 620 3.05 7.46 5.18
N ASN A 621 2.23 7.54 6.23
CA ASN A 621 2.21 8.67 7.15
C ASN A 621 3.15 8.48 8.35
N HIS A 622 3.68 7.28 8.55
CA HIS A 622 4.60 7.03 9.66
C HIS A 622 6.00 7.56 9.36
N PRO A 623 6.66 8.25 10.30
CA PRO A 623 8.00 8.82 10.10
C PRO A 623 9.04 7.80 9.63
N TRP A 624 9.08 6.60 10.20
CA TRP A 624 10.06 5.57 9.81
C TRP A 624 9.87 5.10 8.36
N ALA A 625 8.63 4.95 7.91
CA ALA A 625 8.35 4.52 6.54
C ALA A 625 8.75 5.61 5.53
N ARG A 626 8.50 6.88 5.87
CA ARG A 626 8.93 8.04 5.07
C ARG A 626 10.45 8.21 5.03
N TRP A 627 11.14 7.96 6.15
CA TRP A 627 12.60 7.96 6.21
C TRP A 627 13.17 6.88 5.28
N ALA A 628 12.67 5.65 5.38
CA ALA A 628 13.08 4.53 4.53
C ALA A 628 12.81 4.82 3.04
N LEU A 629 11.68 5.46 2.73
CA LEU A 629 11.34 5.90 1.37
C LEU A 629 12.39 6.89 0.81
N LEU A 630 12.69 7.98 1.51
CA LEU A 630 13.66 8.98 1.04
C LEU A 630 15.05 8.38 0.90
N TYR A 631 15.50 7.60 1.88
CA TYR A 631 16.78 6.89 1.83
C TYR A 631 16.85 6.00 0.57
N SER A 632 15.81 5.21 0.32
CA SER A 632 15.76 4.28 -0.81
C SER A 632 15.77 5.01 -2.15
N ILE A 633 15.04 6.13 -2.29
CA ILE A 633 15.05 6.94 -3.53
C ILE A 633 16.45 7.48 -3.82
N VAL A 634 17.16 7.97 -2.80
CA VAL A 634 18.54 8.46 -2.94
C VAL A 634 19.46 7.34 -3.42
N GLN A 635 19.35 6.14 -2.85
CA GLN A 635 20.14 4.98 -3.29
C GLN A 635 19.79 4.53 -4.73
N ILE A 636 18.49 4.48 -5.06
CA ILE A 636 18.01 4.09 -6.40
C ILE A 636 18.48 5.09 -7.47
N SER A 637 18.51 6.39 -7.13
CA SER A 637 18.88 7.46 -8.08
C SER A 637 20.28 7.31 -8.67
N GLN A 638 21.17 6.52 -8.05
CA GLN A 638 22.48 6.19 -8.61
C GLN A 638 22.41 5.39 -9.92
N ASP A 639 21.28 4.75 -10.25
CA ASP A 639 21.07 4.10 -11.55
C ASP A 639 20.83 5.11 -12.69
N ALA A 640 20.40 6.34 -12.39
CA ALA A 640 20.14 7.36 -13.40
C ALA A 640 21.42 7.81 -14.09
N PRO A 641 21.48 7.98 -15.42
CA PRO A 641 22.69 8.45 -16.11
C PRO A 641 23.15 9.78 -15.54
N GLU A 642 24.44 9.90 -15.21
CA GLU A 642 24.96 11.15 -14.65
C GLU A 642 24.80 12.29 -15.68
N PRO A 643 24.20 13.43 -15.30
CA PRO A 643 24.01 14.53 -16.23
C PRO A 643 25.38 15.04 -16.67
N LYS A 644 25.55 15.29 -17.98
CA LYS A 644 26.76 15.95 -18.48
C LYS A 644 26.79 17.35 -17.89
N SER A 645 27.90 17.67 -17.22
CA SER A 645 28.19 18.98 -16.61
C SER A 645 28.18 20.11 -17.62
#